data_AF-A0A423TDG4-F1
#
_entry.id   AF-A0A423TDG4-F1
#
_cell.length_a   1.000
_cell.length_b   1.000
_cell.length_c   1.000
_cell.angle_alpha   90.00
_cell.angle_beta   90.00
_cell.angle_gamma   90.00
#
_symmetry.space_group_name_H-M   'P 1'
#
loop_
_entity.id
_entity.type
_entity.pdbx_description
1 polymer ?
#
loop_
_entity_poly.entity_id
_entity_poly.type
_entity_poly.pdbx_seq_one_letter_code
_entity_poly.pdbx_strand_id
1 'polypeptide(L)'
;MDLSPVLVDCPAVVAPRETFLCNVTLFYGHDPSSSSTGGTAVRWRRSGRLVHGGCPSRNLPLQRHSLLRPRPEFQLNRGNGSAVETFRTPAPVMEEVGGPLPQAVVEGMINHAATLMTVSAPVSVADGNTTTAAPVMTGTGSPLGAVVMPEVRLATDAVLLGFNVYAATAGDVEFMIMRPSCSLGTYCPSTSRCDDSCASLGGSNFSCSAPSVFCFHSETCVPQSVLSPSTCRKSDAVLPDVYEKVFGVVLTATAGHNAFLLDQAVYMWPPLQEGDVLGFVPVSAEVAHRYATISEESDLGWATPNPTLVTADREVLGVRHFASVTVTRPVTFSLQQRYSSIGNYTFAVTTSNDLGSVVNSSVIPVQIPIVLGRPFKPVFTPPHVTYRNYTNVTIPVVKGSDILVMFDWGDGNITWKHYTNVTRQNITEVHFYDTVSSYNTVIKVFNLHTTEEPFPPEEWIFNHTLNCQYRCDITHWSFTHTAPVLWPIPGDVEFNISHPAGVQMPTNATYYIDMDDGYVYGYNDTEGVYPYICGGDPGTTFCTDGFFDYTNRSFDQPGDYVVKFGCKNDASNFEWQTMCNVYGEIKNLSSSIQYLPFFPIGGTQYIKGHGPIQDQFPIERNVSFFMDQEQGTVFEYFAELPNGTFLANSSTTQLNIKFQEPGVYTIMVYARNPLQRRSEPVNFTFEVVESVVDVHIDDYYLVSEALAPKACTISWK
;
A
#
# COMPACT_ATOMS: atom_id res chain seq x y z
N MET A 1 49.77 6.21 40.89
CA MET A 1 49.48 4.84 41.34
C MET A 1 48.55 4.26 40.31
N ASP A 2 49.12 3.48 39.39
CA ASP A 2 48.40 2.79 38.32
C ASP A 2 47.65 1.59 38.90
N LEU A 3 46.33 1.53 38.67
CA LEU A 3 45.56 0.31 38.75
C LEU A 3 44.49 0.32 37.67
N SER A 4 44.79 -0.35 36.56
CA SER A 4 43.82 -0.86 35.59
C SER A 4 43.07 -2.05 36.20
N PRO A 5 41.76 -2.23 35.96
CA PRO A 5 41.11 -3.51 36.21
C PRO A 5 41.11 -4.41 34.98
N VAL A 6 41.47 -5.66 35.27
CA VAL A 6 41.52 -6.86 34.44
C VAL A 6 40.11 -7.36 34.14
N LEU A 7 39.84 -7.70 32.87
CA LEU A 7 38.67 -8.47 32.44
C LEU A 7 38.77 -9.92 32.94
N VAL A 8 37.74 -10.39 33.64
CA VAL A 8 37.54 -11.80 34.00
C VAL A 8 36.29 -12.29 33.29
N ASP A 9 36.47 -13.22 32.35
CA ASP A 9 35.40 -13.98 31.71
C ASP A 9 34.81 -15.00 32.68
N CYS A 10 33.48 -14.99 32.84
CA CYS A 10 32.72 -16.05 33.49
C CYS A 10 31.75 -16.69 32.48
N PRO A 11 31.66 -18.04 32.42
CA PRO A 11 30.86 -18.74 31.42
C PRO A 11 29.37 -18.76 31.77
N ALA A 12 28.53 -18.67 30.74
CA ALA A 12 27.08 -18.71 30.83
C ALA A 12 26.57 -20.06 31.35
N VAL A 13 25.83 -20.02 32.45
CA VAL A 13 24.97 -21.12 32.92
C VAL A 13 23.53 -20.77 32.60
N VAL A 14 22.87 -21.66 31.86
CA VAL A 14 21.47 -21.58 31.44
C VAL A 14 20.55 -21.97 32.59
N ALA A 15 19.58 -21.13 32.92
CA ALA A 15 18.41 -21.47 33.76
C ALA A 15 17.13 -20.78 33.21
N PRO A 16 15.94 -21.35 33.44
CA PRO A 16 14.76 -21.11 32.61
C PRO A 16 13.95 -19.88 33.01
N ARG A 17 13.27 -19.29 32.02
CA ARG A 17 12.39 -18.12 32.12
C ARG A 17 11.11 -18.43 32.93
N GLU A 18 10.91 -17.70 34.02
CA GLU A 18 9.60 -17.45 34.60
C GLU A 18 8.89 -16.34 33.82
N THR A 19 7.66 -16.62 33.40
CA THR A 19 6.78 -15.71 32.67
C THR A 19 6.03 -14.81 33.65
N PHE A 20 6.34 -13.51 33.65
CA PHE A 20 5.48 -12.49 34.26
C PHE A 20 4.37 -12.10 33.29
N LEU A 21 3.13 -12.42 33.64
CA LEU A 21 1.89 -11.97 32.98
C LEU A 21 1.54 -10.56 33.46
N CYS A 22 1.75 -9.56 32.62
CA CYS A 22 1.16 -8.23 32.78
C CYS A 22 -0.25 -8.22 32.17
N ASN A 23 -1.27 -8.16 33.02
CA ASN A 23 -2.65 -7.89 32.61
C ASN A 23 -2.82 -6.40 32.29
N VAL A 24 -2.93 -6.06 31.01
CA VAL A 24 -3.38 -4.74 30.54
C VAL A 24 -4.90 -4.79 30.46
N THR A 25 -5.57 -3.98 31.28
CA THR A 25 -7.04 -3.83 31.26
C THR A 25 -7.39 -2.61 30.43
N LEU A 26 -7.96 -2.82 29.24
CA LEU A 26 -8.49 -1.77 28.36
C LEU A 26 -9.93 -1.44 28.76
N PHE A 27 -10.20 -0.18 29.11
CA PHE A 27 -11.55 0.32 29.33
C PHE A 27 -12.17 0.78 27.99
N TYR A 28 -13.16 0.05 27.51
CA TYR A 28 -14.07 0.50 26.46
C TYR A 28 -15.22 1.29 27.10
N GLY A 29 -15.20 2.62 26.93
CA GLY A 29 -16.34 3.48 27.24
C GLY A 29 -17.35 3.44 26.11
N HIS A 30 -18.50 2.83 26.36
CA HIS A 30 -19.70 2.91 25.51
C HIS A 30 -20.56 4.08 26.02
N ASP A 31 -20.84 5.05 25.17
CA ASP A 31 -21.83 6.10 25.44
C ASP A 31 -22.98 5.97 24.41
N PRO A 32 -24.26 5.86 24.83
CA PRO A 32 -25.40 5.69 23.93
C PRO A 32 -26.16 7.00 23.66
N SER A 33 -27.02 6.97 22.63
CA SER A 33 -27.91 8.04 22.09
C SER A 33 -27.23 8.96 21.05
N SER A 34 -27.84 9.33 19.91
CA SER A 34 -29.23 9.31 19.46
C SER A 34 -29.31 9.32 17.92
N SER A 35 -30.49 8.98 17.40
CA SER A 35 -30.88 8.81 16.00
C SER A 35 -31.09 10.09 15.17
N SER A 36 -31.03 9.88 13.84
CA SER A 36 -31.80 10.45 12.72
C SER A 36 -31.49 11.84 12.12
N THR A 37 -31.27 11.75 10.79
CA THR A 37 -31.69 12.62 9.65
C THR A 37 -31.06 14.00 9.43
N GLY A 38 -30.42 14.13 8.25
CA GLY A 38 -30.74 15.20 7.30
C GLY A 38 -29.77 16.38 7.19
N GLY A 39 -29.09 16.48 6.05
CA GLY A 39 -29.02 17.73 5.27
C GLY A 39 -27.98 18.80 5.64
N THR A 40 -27.19 19.13 4.61
CA THR A 40 -26.57 20.44 4.30
C THR A 40 -25.34 20.93 5.06
N ALA A 41 -24.39 21.37 4.23
CA ALA A 41 -23.07 21.90 4.53
C ALA A 41 -23.10 23.26 5.25
N VAL A 42 -22.25 23.45 6.26
CA VAL A 42 -21.71 24.77 6.64
C VAL A 42 -20.29 24.65 7.23
N ARG A 43 -19.39 25.46 6.65
CA ARG A 43 -18.13 26.04 7.15
C ARG A 43 -17.83 25.92 8.65
N TRP A 44 -16.61 25.48 8.96
CA TRP A 44 -15.96 25.76 10.25
C TRP A 44 -15.08 27.02 10.15
N ARG A 45 -15.36 28.02 11.00
CA ARG A 45 -14.43 29.10 11.37
C ARG A 45 -13.90 28.80 12.77
N ARG A 46 -12.57 28.82 12.93
CA ARG A 46 -11.87 28.83 14.22
C ARG A 46 -11.84 30.26 14.78
N SER A 47 -12.19 30.42 16.05
CA SER A 47 -11.75 31.51 16.94
C SER A 47 -11.79 30.96 18.36
N GLY A 48 -10.64 30.74 19.00
CA GLY A 48 -10.15 31.55 20.15
C GLY A 48 -10.83 31.13 21.46
N ARG A 49 -10.31 31.31 22.68
CA ARG A 49 -9.02 31.71 23.26
C ARG A 49 -9.26 31.52 24.79
N LEU A 50 -8.26 31.02 25.52
CA LEU A 50 -7.96 31.12 26.97
C LEU A 50 -9.09 31.17 28.03
N VAL A 51 -8.93 30.42 29.14
CA VAL A 51 -8.55 30.93 30.49
C VAL A 51 -8.63 29.81 31.55
N HIS A 52 -7.63 29.86 32.45
CA HIS A 52 -7.38 29.24 33.76
C HIS A 52 -8.52 28.58 34.58
N GLY A 53 -8.14 27.50 35.27
CA GLY A 53 -7.97 27.56 36.73
C GLY A 53 -9.02 26.83 37.59
N GLY A 54 -8.52 26.02 38.53
CA GLY A 54 -9.20 25.76 39.81
C GLY A 54 -9.59 24.31 40.10
N CYS A 55 -8.70 23.57 40.76
CA CYS A 55 -9.11 22.51 41.69
C CYS A 55 -9.80 23.15 42.92
N PRO A 56 -10.79 22.47 43.51
CA PRO A 56 -10.55 22.06 44.89
C PRO A 56 -11.04 20.64 45.22
N SER A 57 -10.28 20.04 46.13
CA SER A 57 -10.55 18.86 46.95
C SER A 57 -11.90 18.88 47.66
N ARG A 58 -12.56 17.71 47.78
CA ARG A 58 -13.43 17.36 48.92
C ARG A 58 -13.52 15.85 49.16
N ASN A 59 -13.49 15.52 50.45
CA ASN A 59 -13.54 14.21 51.08
C ASN A 59 -14.92 13.51 51.04
N LEU A 60 -14.90 12.17 50.84
CA LEU A 60 -15.72 11.07 51.46
C LEU A 60 -17.27 11.14 51.40
N PRO A 61 -18.06 10.04 51.61
CA PRO A 61 -17.73 8.67 52.04
C PRO A 61 -18.46 7.49 51.31
N LEU A 62 -18.05 6.27 51.70
CA LEU A 62 -18.75 4.97 51.73
C LEU A 62 -20.27 4.94 51.46
N GLN A 63 -20.69 4.01 50.57
CA GLN A 63 -21.87 3.16 50.82
C GLN A 63 -21.74 1.78 50.15
N ARG A 64 -22.06 0.74 50.94
CA ARG A 64 -22.22 -0.68 50.56
C ARG A 64 -23.59 -0.90 49.94
N HIS A 65 -23.70 -1.81 48.97
CA HIS A 65 -24.75 -2.85 48.83
C HIS A 65 -24.34 -3.76 47.66
N SER A 66 -23.82 -4.98 47.91
CA SER A 66 -24.56 -6.25 47.97
C SER A 66 -25.53 -6.48 46.80
N LEU A 67 -25.19 -7.41 45.89
CA LEU A 67 -26.06 -8.51 45.44
C LEU A 67 -25.25 -9.52 44.61
N LEU A 68 -25.22 -10.76 45.09
CA LEU A 68 -24.64 -11.95 44.50
C LEU A 68 -25.72 -12.72 43.71
N ARG A 69 -25.24 -13.49 42.71
CA ARG A 69 -25.81 -14.71 42.09
C ARG A 69 -26.71 -14.53 40.84
N PRO A 70 -26.88 -15.59 40.01
CA PRO A 70 -25.94 -16.66 39.63
C PRO A 70 -25.96 -17.02 38.12
N ARG A 71 -24.98 -17.83 37.71
CA ARG A 71 -25.01 -18.70 36.51
C ARG A 71 -26.21 -19.66 36.55
N PRO A 72 -26.76 -20.06 35.40
CA PRO A 72 -27.43 -21.33 35.27
C PRO A 72 -26.57 -22.32 34.46
N GLU A 73 -26.43 -23.50 35.04
CA GLU A 73 -25.90 -24.71 34.44
C GLU A 73 -27.04 -25.76 34.50
N PHE A 74 -27.12 -26.61 33.47
CA PHE A 74 -27.94 -27.83 33.32
C PHE A 74 -29.47 -27.72 33.13
N GLN A 75 -30.00 -28.36 32.08
CA GLN A 75 -30.40 -29.78 32.14
C GLN A 75 -30.75 -30.37 30.76
N LEU A 76 -30.30 -31.61 30.55
CA LEU A 76 -30.75 -32.53 29.49
C LEU A 76 -32.16 -33.02 29.81
N ASN A 77 -33.03 -33.03 28.78
CA ASN A 77 -34.23 -33.86 28.78
C ASN A 77 -34.32 -34.67 27.49
N ARG A 78 -34.44 -35.99 27.64
CA ARG A 78 -34.77 -36.96 26.59
C ARG A 78 -36.25 -36.83 26.23
N GLY A 79 -36.55 -36.71 24.95
CA GLY A 79 -37.90 -36.88 24.39
C GLY A 79 -37.80 -37.57 23.02
N ASN A 80 -38.41 -38.74 22.91
CA ASN A 80 -38.61 -39.47 21.65
C ASN A 80 -39.55 -38.69 20.74
N GLY A 81 -39.16 -38.51 19.48
CA GLY A 81 -40.04 -37.97 18.44
C GLY A 81 -39.34 -37.98 17.09
N SER A 82 -39.79 -38.86 16.20
CA SER A 82 -39.38 -38.97 14.81
C SER A 82 -39.80 -37.73 14.00
N ALA A 83 -38.84 -37.02 13.42
CA ALA A 83 -39.06 -36.13 12.30
C ALA A 83 -37.79 -36.03 11.45
N VAL A 84 -37.99 -36.12 10.13
CA VAL A 84 -36.99 -36.00 9.09
C VAL A 84 -36.44 -34.56 9.09
N GLU A 85 -35.16 -34.38 9.41
CA GLU A 85 -34.45 -33.11 9.25
C GLU A 85 -33.40 -33.21 8.13
N THR A 86 -33.65 -32.43 7.09
CA THR A 86 -32.69 -32.03 6.06
C THR A 86 -31.63 -31.13 6.70
N PHE A 87 -30.38 -31.60 6.77
CA PHE A 87 -29.24 -30.76 7.14
C PHE A 87 -29.01 -29.69 6.06
N ARG A 88 -29.38 -28.43 6.37
CA ARG A 88 -28.78 -27.25 5.74
C ARG A 88 -27.60 -26.81 6.60
N THR A 89 -26.39 -27.11 6.14
CA THR A 89 -25.18 -26.41 6.58
C THR A 89 -25.18 -24.99 5.96
N PRO A 90 -24.75 -23.94 6.68
CA PRO A 90 -24.57 -22.63 6.08
C PRO A 90 -23.40 -22.70 5.09
N ALA A 91 -23.68 -22.41 3.82
CA ALA A 91 -22.66 -22.21 2.81
C ALA A 91 -21.83 -20.96 3.17
N PRO A 92 -20.50 -20.99 3.03
CA PRO A 92 -19.72 -19.76 3.09
C PRO A 92 -20.13 -18.88 1.91
N VAL A 93 -20.50 -17.64 2.22
CA VAL A 93 -20.70 -16.57 1.23
C VAL A 93 -19.34 -16.35 0.56
N MET A 94 -19.15 -16.91 -0.65
CA MET A 94 -18.13 -16.45 -1.56
C MET A 94 -18.66 -15.17 -2.21
N GLU A 95 -18.01 -14.06 -1.87
CA GLU A 95 -18.16 -12.80 -2.57
C GLU A 95 -17.65 -12.98 -4.01
N GLU A 96 -18.59 -12.96 -4.95
CA GLU A 96 -18.33 -13.10 -6.37
C GLU A 96 -17.72 -11.79 -6.89
N VAL A 97 -16.38 -11.74 -6.95
CA VAL A 97 -15.67 -10.64 -7.60
C VAL A 97 -15.83 -10.83 -9.11
N GLY A 98 -16.85 -10.20 -9.68
CA GLY A 98 -17.11 -10.15 -11.11
C GLY A 98 -16.02 -9.39 -11.86
N GLY A 99 -15.03 -10.12 -12.36
CA GLY A 99 -14.16 -9.69 -13.45
C GLY A 99 -14.46 -10.53 -14.70
N PRO A 100 -14.27 -9.99 -15.92
CA PRO A 100 -14.41 -10.77 -17.15
C PRO A 100 -13.43 -11.95 -17.10
N LEU A 101 -13.96 -13.16 -17.25
CA LEU A 101 -13.15 -14.39 -17.31
C LEU A 101 -12.29 -14.35 -18.59
N PRO A 102 -10.99 -14.68 -18.52
CA PRO A 102 -10.18 -14.82 -19.72
C PRO A 102 -10.75 -15.97 -20.57
N GLN A 103 -11.25 -15.64 -21.76
CA GLN A 103 -11.61 -16.62 -22.78
C GLN A 103 -10.35 -16.89 -23.61
N ALA A 104 -9.87 -18.13 -23.58
CA ALA A 104 -8.94 -18.57 -24.60
C ALA A 104 -9.73 -18.80 -25.90
N VAL A 105 -9.64 -17.85 -26.84
CA VAL A 105 -10.12 -18.06 -28.20
C VAL A 105 -9.01 -18.75 -28.96
N VAL A 106 -9.18 -20.05 -29.22
CA VAL A 106 -8.29 -20.78 -30.13
C VAL A 106 -8.90 -20.66 -31.52
N GLU A 107 -8.37 -19.75 -32.33
CA GLU A 107 -8.71 -19.70 -33.76
C GLU A 107 -7.95 -20.81 -34.48
N GLY A 108 -8.61 -21.96 -34.61
CA GLY A 108 -8.16 -23.03 -35.51
C GLY A 108 -8.91 -22.94 -36.83
N MET A 109 -8.21 -22.77 -37.95
CA MET A 109 -8.82 -23.00 -39.26
C MET A 109 -9.00 -24.50 -39.47
N ILE A 110 -10.20 -25.02 -39.22
CA ILE A 110 -10.56 -26.38 -39.61
C ILE A 110 -11.10 -26.32 -41.05
N ASN A 111 -10.39 -26.93 -41.99
CA ASN A 111 -10.87 -27.12 -43.37
C ASN A 111 -11.89 -28.26 -43.39
N HIS A 112 -13.17 -27.95 -43.21
CA HIS A 112 -14.26 -28.88 -43.48
C HIS A 112 -14.87 -28.61 -44.85
N ALA A 113 -15.06 -29.70 -45.61
CA ALA A 113 -15.75 -29.81 -46.90
C ALA A 113 -15.38 -28.73 -47.94
N ALA A 114 -14.56 -29.12 -48.92
CA ALA A 114 -14.47 -28.40 -50.16
C ALA A 114 -15.88 -28.25 -50.77
N THR A 115 -16.44 -27.04 -50.73
CA THR A 115 -17.68 -26.78 -51.48
C THR A 115 -17.26 -26.63 -52.93
N LEU A 116 -17.60 -27.63 -53.74
CA LEU A 116 -17.39 -27.57 -55.18
C LEU A 116 -18.51 -26.71 -55.76
N MET A 117 -18.21 -25.49 -56.19
CA MET A 117 -19.16 -24.72 -57.00
C MET A 117 -19.07 -25.18 -58.44
N THR A 118 -19.89 -26.18 -58.79
CA THR A 118 -20.00 -26.63 -60.18
C THR A 118 -21.17 -25.98 -60.87
N VAL A 119 -20.90 -25.41 -62.04
CA VAL A 119 -21.91 -25.25 -63.07
C VAL A 119 -22.00 -26.54 -63.86
N SER A 120 -22.95 -27.40 -63.47
CA SER A 120 -23.30 -28.70 -64.07
C SER A 120 -22.16 -29.72 -64.23
N ALA A 121 -22.30 -30.89 -63.59
CA ALA A 121 -21.43 -32.03 -63.89
C ALA A 121 -21.54 -32.39 -65.39
N PRO A 122 -20.44 -32.77 -66.07
CA PRO A 122 -20.57 -33.46 -67.34
C PRO A 122 -21.41 -34.71 -67.10
N VAL A 123 -22.52 -34.84 -67.81
CA VAL A 123 -23.35 -36.05 -67.76
C VAL A 123 -22.50 -37.20 -68.32
N SER A 124 -21.90 -38.00 -67.44
CA SER A 124 -21.38 -39.31 -67.82
C SER A 124 -22.59 -40.23 -68.01
N VAL A 125 -23.15 -40.28 -69.22
CA VAL A 125 -24.11 -41.32 -69.58
C VAL A 125 -23.32 -42.62 -69.76
N ALA A 126 -23.21 -43.40 -68.69
CA ALA A 126 -22.87 -44.81 -68.79
C ALA A 126 -24.19 -45.57 -68.92
N ASP A 127 -24.72 -45.67 -70.13
CA ASP A 127 -25.63 -46.75 -70.52
C ASP A 127 -25.63 -46.93 -72.04
N GLY A 128 -25.46 -48.18 -72.44
CA GLY A 128 -25.31 -48.58 -73.83
C GLY A 128 -26.60 -48.39 -74.64
N ASN A 129 -26.41 -48.04 -75.92
CA ASN A 129 -27.44 -47.94 -76.95
C ASN A 129 -28.46 -46.80 -76.80
N THR A 130 -28.05 -45.59 -77.17
CA THR A 130 -28.89 -44.66 -77.94
C THR A 130 -28.03 -43.76 -78.80
N THR A 131 -28.54 -43.47 -79.99
CA THR A 131 -27.92 -42.73 -81.09
C THR A 131 -27.28 -41.41 -80.65
N THR A 132 -26.03 -41.24 -81.06
CA THR A 132 -25.17 -40.06 -80.93
C THR A 132 -25.86 -38.76 -81.34
N ALA A 133 -26.23 -37.96 -80.35
CA ALA A 133 -26.11 -36.51 -80.42
C ALA A 133 -25.21 -36.12 -79.23
N ALA A 134 -23.90 -36.32 -79.38
CA ALA A 134 -22.96 -35.60 -78.54
C ALA A 134 -23.26 -34.10 -78.73
N PRO A 135 -23.37 -33.29 -77.67
CA PRO A 135 -23.46 -31.85 -77.84
C PRO A 135 -22.24 -31.44 -78.65
N VAL A 136 -22.50 -30.97 -79.86
CA VAL A 136 -21.48 -30.55 -80.79
C VAL A 136 -20.82 -29.32 -80.15
N MET A 137 -19.66 -29.52 -79.52
CA MET A 137 -18.77 -28.45 -79.07
C MET A 137 -18.14 -27.83 -80.33
N THR A 138 -18.90 -26.98 -81.01
CA THR A 138 -18.41 -26.22 -82.18
C THR A 138 -18.57 -24.75 -81.90
N GLY A 139 -17.44 -24.09 -81.68
CA GLY A 139 -17.39 -22.64 -81.52
C GLY A 139 -15.97 -22.11 -81.65
N THR A 140 -15.33 -22.24 -82.81
CA THR A 140 -14.12 -21.46 -83.12
C THR A 140 -14.52 -20.02 -83.42
N GLY A 141 -14.75 -19.21 -82.40
CA GLY A 141 -15.21 -17.83 -82.54
C GLY A 141 -14.46 -16.88 -81.61
N SER A 142 -13.51 -16.13 -82.17
CA SER A 142 -12.87 -14.88 -81.68
C SER A 142 -12.21 -14.91 -80.28
N PRO A 143 -11.07 -14.22 -80.04
CA PRO A 143 -10.49 -14.14 -78.71
C PRO A 143 -11.43 -13.36 -77.79
N LEU A 144 -12.28 -14.08 -77.06
CA LEU A 144 -13.08 -13.53 -75.98
C LEU A 144 -12.12 -12.90 -74.97
N GLY A 145 -12.44 -11.69 -74.49
CA GLY A 145 -11.73 -11.11 -73.36
C GLY A 145 -12.07 -11.84 -72.07
N ALA A 146 -12.29 -11.11 -70.97
CA ALA A 146 -12.63 -11.74 -69.71
C ALA A 146 -14.03 -12.38 -69.76
N VAL A 147 -14.16 -13.59 -69.21
CA VAL A 147 -15.43 -14.28 -68.96
C VAL A 147 -15.73 -14.18 -67.48
N VAL A 148 -16.96 -13.77 -67.15
CA VAL A 148 -17.51 -13.78 -65.79
C VAL A 148 -18.57 -14.86 -65.71
N MET A 149 -18.55 -15.62 -64.61
CA MET A 149 -19.52 -16.68 -64.33
C MET A 149 -20.34 -16.32 -63.08
N PRO A 150 -21.37 -15.46 -63.20
CA PRO A 150 -22.13 -14.95 -62.05
C PRO A 150 -22.80 -16.04 -61.20
N GLU A 151 -23.09 -17.19 -61.81
CA GLU A 151 -23.68 -18.36 -61.14
C GLU A 151 -22.65 -19.17 -60.32
N VAL A 152 -21.35 -18.98 -60.57
CA VAL A 152 -20.28 -19.54 -59.75
C VAL A 152 -19.93 -18.51 -58.68
N ARG A 153 -20.85 -18.30 -57.73
CA ARG A 153 -20.71 -17.30 -56.65
C ARG A 153 -20.55 -17.93 -55.28
N LEU A 154 -19.78 -17.24 -54.43
CA LEU A 154 -19.62 -17.58 -53.02
C LEU A 154 -20.88 -17.32 -52.22
N ALA A 155 -21.39 -18.36 -51.58
CA ALA A 155 -22.55 -18.26 -50.69
C ALA A 155 -22.18 -17.82 -49.26
N THR A 156 -20.89 -17.88 -48.89
CA THR A 156 -20.35 -17.39 -47.62
C THR A 156 -18.88 -17.01 -47.80
N ASP A 157 -18.33 -16.30 -46.83
CA ASP A 157 -16.89 -16.08 -46.73
C ASP A 157 -16.11 -17.40 -46.75
N ALA A 158 -15.01 -17.43 -47.51
CA ALA A 158 -14.24 -18.65 -47.73
C ALA A 158 -12.76 -18.36 -48.06
N VAL A 159 -11.96 -19.41 -48.05
CA VAL A 159 -10.56 -19.43 -48.47
C VAL A 159 -10.45 -20.22 -49.76
N LEU A 160 -9.75 -19.64 -50.74
CA LEU A 160 -9.53 -20.25 -52.05
C LEU A 160 -8.57 -21.44 -51.95
N LEU A 161 -8.98 -22.63 -52.39
CA LEU A 161 -8.10 -23.80 -52.44
C LEU A 161 -7.53 -24.07 -53.84
N GLY A 162 -8.33 -23.82 -54.89
CA GLY A 162 -7.97 -24.24 -56.24
C GLY A 162 -9.06 -24.02 -57.29
N PHE A 163 -8.73 -24.37 -58.52
CA PHE A 163 -9.61 -24.28 -59.69
C PHE A 163 -9.68 -25.62 -60.42
N ASN A 164 -10.85 -25.99 -60.94
CA ASN A 164 -10.97 -27.07 -61.90
C ASN A 164 -11.52 -26.53 -63.22
N VAL A 165 -10.95 -26.97 -64.33
CA VAL A 165 -11.33 -26.50 -65.66
C VAL A 165 -11.25 -27.63 -66.67
N TYR A 166 -12.20 -27.66 -67.60
CA TYR A 166 -12.11 -28.48 -68.80
C TYR A 166 -11.67 -27.58 -69.97
N ALA A 167 -10.43 -27.73 -70.43
CA ALA A 167 -9.92 -26.95 -71.55
C ALA A 167 -10.17 -27.70 -72.88
N ALA A 168 -10.82 -27.03 -73.84
CA ALA A 168 -10.98 -27.52 -75.20
C ALA A 168 -9.64 -27.61 -75.94
N THR A 169 -8.73 -26.66 -75.67
CA THR A 169 -7.35 -26.65 -76.18
C THR A 169 -6.37 -26.38 -75.04
N ALA A 170 -5.14 -26.92 -75.16
CA ALA A 170 -4.09 -26.68 -74.17
C ALA A 170 -3.52 -25.26 -74.29
N GLY A 171 -3.07 -24.69 -73.17
CA GLY A 171 -2.54 -23.33 -73.08
C GLY A 171 -2.81 -22.70 -71.72
N ASP A 172 -2.60 -21.39 -71.60
CA ASP A 172 -2.75 -20.65 -70.34
C ASP A 172 -4.16 -20.08 -70.21
N VAL A 173 -4.69 -20.15 -68.98
CA VAL A 173 -5.94 -19.52 -68.54
C VAL A 173 -5.64 -18.69 -67.30
N GLU A 174 -5.99 -17.40 -67.31
CA GLU A 174 -5.96 -16.57 -66.11
C GLU A 174 -7.27 -16.75 -65.34
N PHE A 175 -7.27 -17.46 -64.23
CA PHE A 175 -8.42 -17.53 -63.34
C PHE A 175 -8.47 -16.31 -62.44
N MET A 176 -9.67 -15.80 -62.19
CA MET A 176 -9.90 -14.63 -61.38
C MET A 176 -11.06 -14.87 -60.41
N ILE A 177 -10.94 -14.33 -59.20
CA ILE A 177 -12.09 -14.11 -58.33
C ILE A 177 -12.45 -12.64 -58.42
N MET A 178 -13.73 -12.36 -58.64
CA MET A 178 -14.20 -11.00 -58.84
C MET A 178 -15.30 -10.66 -57.84
N ARG A 179 -15.22 -9.48 -57.25
CA ARG A 179 -16.24 -8.93 -56.37
C ARG A 179 -17.22 -8.11 -57.18
N PRO A 180 -18.50 -8.47 -57.20
CA PRO A 180 -19.48 -7.63 -57.84
C PRO A 180 -19.61 -6.31 -57.08
N SER A 181 -19.60 -5.21 -57.81
CA SER A 181 -19.81 -3.87 -57.29
C SER A 181 -20.83 -3.14 -58.15
N CYS A 182 -21.44 -2.12 -57.56
CA CYS A 182 -22.55 -1.39 -58.17
C CYS A 182 -22.11 0.05 -58.40
N SER A 183 -22.35 0.60 -59.58
CA SER A 183 -22.13 2.03 -59.82
C SER A 183 -23.05 2.92 -58.98
N LEU A 184 -24.24 2.40 -58.62
CA LEU A 184 -25.22 2.99 -57.72
C LEU A 184 -25.73 1.93 -56.75
N GLY A 185 -25.64 2.20 -55.44
CA GLY A 185 -26.08 1.31 -54.36
C GLY A 185 -25.05 0.28 -53.90
N THR A 186 -25.47 -0.67 -53.06
CA THR A 186 -24.63 -1.75 -52.53
C THR A 186 -25.01 -3.07 -53.20
N TYR A 187 -24.02 -3.90 -53.56
CA TYR A 187 -24.30 -5.23 -54.08
C TYR A 187 -24.82 -6.13 -52.96
N CYS A 188 -25.99 -6.73 -53.18
CA CYS A 188 -26.58 -7.74 -52.31
C CYS A 188 -26.28 -9.14 -52.85
N PRO A 189 -25.42 -9.94 -52.19
CA PRO A 189 -25.20 -11.33 -52.60
C PRO A 189 -26.48 -12.15 -52.63
N SER A 190 -27.35 -11.95 -51.63
CA SER A 190 -28.55 -12.76 -51.43
C SER A 190 -29.61 -12.58 -52.52
N THR A 191 -29.73 -11.38 -53.07
CA THR A 191 -30.63 -11.11 -54.21
C THR A 191 -29.89 -11.06 -55.54
N SER A 192 -28.55 -11.00 -55.51
CA SER A 192 -27.67 -10.70 -56.65
C SER A 192 -28.01 -9.39 -57.35
N ARG A 193 -28.35 -8.36 -56.57
CA ARG A 193 -28.82 -7.04 -57.08
C ARG A 193 -28.02 -5.89 -56.50
N CYS A 194 -27.95 -4.80 -57.25
CA CYS A 194 -27.60 -3.49 -56.73
C CYS A 194 -28.82 -2.84 -56.12
N ASP A 195 -28.82 -2.65 -54.80
CA ASP A 195 -29.93 -2.03 -54.06
C ASP A 195 -29.37 -1.13 -52.95
N ASP A 196 -29.95 0.05 -52.79
CA ASP A 196 -29.59 0.98 -51.70
C ASP A 196 -30.06 0.44 -50.33
N SER A 197 -31.04 -0.46 -50.33
CA SER A 197 -31.62 -1.08 -49.13
C SER A 197 -30.92 -2.38 -48.70
N CYS A 198 -29.72 -2.63 -49.21
CA CYS A 198 -28.94 -3.81 -48.88
C CYS A 198 -28.49 -3.81 -47.41
N ALA A 199 -29.36 -4.27 -46.51
CA ALA A 199 -28.89 -4.72 -45.21
C ALA A 199 -28.01 -5.95 -45.48
N SER A 200 -26.72 -5.87 -45.18
CA SER A 200 -25.86 -7.04 -45.10
C SER A 200 -26.58 -8.09 -44.25
N LEU A 201 -27.17 -9.11 -44.87
CA LEU A 201 -27.83 -10.21 -44.21
C LEU A 201 -26.73 -11.12 -43.65
N GLY A 202 -25.92 -10.58 -42.73
CA GLY A 202 -24.83 -11.28 -42.09
C GLY A 202 -25.38 -12.56 -41.48
N GLY A 203 -25.08 -13.69 -42.12
CA GLY A 203 -25.48 -15.01 -41.67
C GLY A 203 -26.98 -15.21 -41.49
N SER A 204 -27.81 -14.77 -42.44
CA SER A 204 -29.23 -15.11 -42.38
C SER A 204 -29.44 -16.63 -42.44
N ASN A 205 -29.89 -17.20 -41.32
CA ASN A 205 -30.23 -18.62 -41.21
C ASN A 205 -31.52 -18.88 -42.00
N PHE A 206 -31.40 -19.46 -43.19
CA PHE A 206 -32.57 -19.89 -43.96
C PHE A 206 -33.10 -21.22 -43.40
N SER A 207 -34.33 -21.21 -42.88
CA SER A 207 -35.07 -22.41 -42.53
C SER A 207 -36.36 -22.49 -43.32
N CYS A 208 -36.53 -23.53 -44.13
CA CYS A 208 -37.77 -23.75 -44.87
C CYS A 208 -38.73 -24.63 -44.06
N SER A 209 -39.96 -24.16 -43.88
CA SER A 209 -41.03 -24.97 -43.35
C SER A 209 -41.57 -25.90 -44.43
N ALA A 210 -41.80 -27.17 -44.09
CA ALA A 210 -42.46 -28.10 -45.01
C ALA A 210 -43.85 -27.56 -45.43
N PRO A 211 -44.24 -27.64 -46.71
CA PRO A 211 -43.64 -28.45 -47.79
C PRO A 211 -42.61 -27.69 -48.65
N SER A 212 -42.03 -26.59 -48.19
CA SER A 212 -41.04 -25.83 -48.97
C SER A 212 -39.64 -26.42 -48.84
N VAL A 213 -38.91 -26.42 -49.96
CA VAL A 213 -37.50 -26.80 -50.04
C VAL A 213 -36.67 -25.54 -50.23
N PHE A 214 -35.50 -25.47 -49.61
CA PHE A 214 -34.57 -24.36 -49.82
C PHE A 214 -34.02 -24.44 -51.24
N CYS A 215 -34.32 -23.44 -52.06
CA CYS A 215 -33.70 -23.28 -53.34
C CYS A 215 -32.39 -22.51 -53.15
N PHE A 216 -31.25 -23.18 -53.36
CA PHE A 216 -29.94 -22.58 -53.19
C PHE A 216 -29.66 -21.44 -54.20
N HIS A 217 -30.15 -21.55 -55.44
CA HIS A 217 -29.92 -20.52 -56.48
C HIS A 217 -30.64 -19.21 -56.16
N SER A 218 -31.91 -19.27 -55.73
CA SER A 218 -32.71 -18.12 -55.35
C SER A 218 -32.57 -17.69 -53.90
N GLU A 219 -31.92 -18.50 -53.06
CA GLU A 219 -31.81 -18.33 -51.60
C GLU A 219 -33.16 -18.12 -50.92
N THR A 220 -34.19 -18.78 -51.45
CA THR A 220 -35.56 -18.70 -50.94
C THR A 220 -36.18 -20.09 -50.77
N CYS A 221 -37.13 -20.18 -49.85
CA CYS A 221 -37.90 -21.39 -49.66
C CYS A 221 -39.00 -21.48 -50.71
N VAL A 222 -38.88 -22.43 -51.63
CA VAL A 222 -39.85 -22.64 -52.72
C VAL A 222 -40.73 -23.85 -52.37
N PRO A 223 -42.07 -23.77 -52.47
CA PRO A 223 -42.92 -24.93 -52.20
C PRO A 223 -42.55 -26.10 -53.12
N GLN A 224 -42.41 -27.31 -52.56
CA GLN A 224 -41.99 -28.51 -53.31
C GLN A 224 -42.90 -28.80 -54.52
N SER A 225 -44.18 -28.43 -54.46
CA SER A 225 -45.16 -28.59 -55.54
C SER A 225 -44.89 -27.74 -56.77
N VAL A 226 -44.10 -26.67 -56.63
CA VAL A 226 -43.73 -25.76 -57.72
C VAL A 226 -42.24 -25.82 -58.03
N LEU A 227 -41.47 -26.69 -57.38
CA LEU A 227 -40.03 -26.79 -57.55
C LEU A 227 -39.71 -27.27 -58.97
N SER A 228 -39.30 -26.33 -59.81
CA SER A 228 -38.76 -26.56 -61.14
C SER A 228 -37.46 -25.75 -61.24
N PRO A 229 -36.57 -26.10 -62.18
CA PRO A 229 -35.40 -25.26 -62.47
C PRO A 229 -35.77 -23.79 -62.75
N SER A 230 -36.97 -23.54 -63.30
CA SER A 230 -37.47 -22.19 -63.59
C SER A 230 -38.03 -21.43 -62.38
N THR A 231 -38.56 -22.10 -61.35
CA THR A 231 -39.06 -21.43 -60.12
C THR A 231 -37.98 -21.25 -59.06
N CYS A 232 -36.90 -22.04 -59.15
CA CYS A 232 -35.68 -21.89 -58.37
C CYS A 232 -34.70 -20.88 -59.01
N ARG A 233 -35.12 -20.21 -60.09
CA ARG A 233 -34.36 -19.17 -60.79
C ARG A 233 -34.51 -17.84 -60.06
N LYS A 234 -33.40 -17.09 -59.89
CA LYS A 234 -33.52 -15.67 -59.50
C LYS A 234 -34.24 -14.92 -60.62
N SER A 235 -35.18 -14.04 -60.27
CA SER A 235 -35.85 -13.17 -61.25
C SER A 235 -34.81 -12.45 -62.12
N ASP A 236 -35.13 -12.12 -63.37
CA ASP A 236 -34.30 -11.37 -64.35
C ASP A 236 -33.90 -9.97 -63.85
N ALA A 237 -33.15 -9.91 -62.76
CA ALA A 237 -32.78 -8.70 -62.05
C ALA A 237 -31.55 -8.07 -62.70
N VAL A 238 -31.39 -6.77 -62.47
CA VAL A 238 -30.25 -6.02 -62.97
C VAL A 238 -28.98 -6.57 -62.34
N LEU A 239 -28.21 -7.33 -63.12
CA LEU A 239 -26.89 -7.83 -62.74
C LEU A 239 -25.94 -6.66 -62.41
N PRO A 240 -25.05 -6.81 -61.42
CA PRO A 240 -24.18 -5.74 -60.93
C PRO A 240 -23.25 -5.26 -62.02
N ASP A 241 -23.30 -4.00 -62.42
CA ASP A 241 -22.66 -3.42 -63.62
C ASP A 241 -21.13 -3.36 -63.60
N VAL A 242 -20.53 -3.59 -62.43
CA VAL A 242 -19.09 -3.58 -62.21
C VAL A 242 -18.65 -4.87 -61.51
N TYR A 243 -17.51 -5.42 -61.93
CA TYR A 243 -16.83 -6.50 -61.22
C TYR A 243 -15.38 -6.09 -60.96
N GLU A 244 -14.97 -6.10 -59.70
CA GLU A 244 -13.60 -5.77 -59.27
C GLU A 244 -12.78 -7.05 -59.11
N LYS A 245 -11.56 -7.10 -59.64
CA LYS A 245 -10.70 -8.28 -59.49
C LYS A 245 -10.13 -8.35 -58.07
N VAL A 246 -10.56 -9.35 -57.31
CA VAL A 246 -10.10 -9.64 -55.94
C VAL A 246 -8.83 -10.49 -55.96
N PHE A 247 -8.79 -11.47 -56.86
CA PHE A 247 -7.67 -12.39 -57.01
C PHE A 247 -7.48 -12.77 -58.48
N GLY A 248 -6.25 -13.06 -58.89
CA GLY A 248 -5.95 -13.57 -60.23
C GLY A 248 -4.70 -14.43 -60.27
N VAL A 249 -4.75 -15.52 -61.03
CA VAL A 249 -3.62 -16.43 -61.24
C VAL A 249 -3.65 -17.02 -62.65
N VAL A 250 -2.50 -17.02 -63.33
CA VAL A 250 -2.34 -17.67 -64.63
C VAL A 250 -1.94 -19.12 -64.41
N LEU A 251 -2.72 -20.05 -64.97
CA LEU A 251 -2.52 -21.49 -64.86
C LEU A 251 -2.47 -22.12 -66.25
N THR A 252 -1.47 -22.97 -66.49
CA THR A 252 -1.31 -23.68 -67.76
C THR A 252 -2.14 -24.96 -67.75
N ALA A 253 -3.20 -24.99 -68.56
CA ALA A 253 -4.10 -26.12 -68.73
C ALA A 253 -3.67 -27.00 -69.92
N THR A 254 -3.79 -28.31 -69.74
CA THR A 254 -3.73 -29.30 -70.83
C THR A 254 -5.12 -29.51 -71.43
N ALA A 255 -5.23 -29.99 -72.66
CA ALA A 255 -6.54 -30.30 -73.25
C ALA A 255 -7.24 -31.40 -72.41
N GLY A 256 -8.51 -31.19 -72.07
CA GLY A 256 -9.29 -32.04 -71.16
C GLY A 256 -9.43 -31.46 -69.76
N HIS A 257 -9.67 -32.32 -68.77
CA HIS A 257 -9.91 -31.92 -67.38
C HIS A 257 -8.60 -31.64 -66.63
N ASN A 258 -8.52 -30.46 -65.99
CA ASN A 258 -7.40 -30.03 -65.17
C ASN A 258 -7.91 -29.63 -63.78
N ALA A 259 -7.14 -29.98 -62.75
CA ALA A 259 -7.36 -29.58 -61.37
C ALA A 259 -6.09 -28.91 -60.85
N PHE A 260 -6.22 -27.66 -60.42
CA PHE A 260 -5.11 -26.86 -59.91
C PHE A 260 -5.32 -26.58 -58.43
N LEU A 261 -4.37 -27.02 -57.60
CA LEU A 261 -4.30 -26.65 -56.20
C LEU A 261 -3.37 -25.45 -56.06
N LEU A 262 -3.82 -24.41 -55.36
CA LEU A 262 -2.99 -23.26 -55.05
C LEU A 262 -2.09 -23.55 -53.84
N ASP A 263 -0.93 -22.90 -53.81
CA ASP A 263 0.02 -22.99 -52.69
C ASP A 263 -0.59 -22.39 -51.40
N GLN A 264 -0.19 -22.92 -50.24
CA GLN A 264 -0.63 -22.48 -48.92
C GLN A 264 -0.35 -21.00 -48.65
N ALA A 265 0.72 -20.45 -49.24
CA ALA A 265 1.01 -19.01 -49.14
C ALA A 265 -0.06 -18.12 -49.81
N VAL A 266 -0.82 -18.66 -50.77
CA VAL A 266 -1.91 -17.96 -51.47
C VAL A 266 -3.23 -18.00 -50.69
N TYR A 267 -3.37 -18.91 -49.71
CA TYR A 267 -4.57 -19.01 -48.86
C TYR A 267 -4.78 -17.79 -47.95
N MET A 268 -3.76 -16.97 -47.76
CA MET A 268 -3.79 -15.86 -46.82
C MET A 268 -4.21 -14.52 -47.41
N TRP A 269 -4.43 -14.39 -48.73
CA TRP A 269 -4.72 -13.07 -49.29
C TRP A 269 -5.44 -13.05 -50.64
N PRO A 270 -6.50 -12.22 -50.80
CA PRO A 270 -7.39 -11.63 -49.78
C PRO A 270 -8.51 -12.62 -49.34
N PRO A 271 -9.16 -12.42 -48.17
CA PRO A 271 -10.30 -13.24 -47.77
C PRO A 271 -11.42 -13.10 -48.80
N LEU A 272 -11.89 -14.24 -49.31
CA LEU A 272 -13.02 -14.23 -50.23
C LEU A 272 -14.29 -14.00 -49.43
N GLN A 273 -15.16 -13.13 -49.95
CA GLN A 273 -16.39 -12.72 -49.29
C GLN A 273 -17.60 -13.39 -49.94
N GLU A 274 -18.69 -13.47 -49.19
CA GLU A 274 -20.00 -13.80 -49.75
C GLU A 274 -20.32 -12.89 -50.97
N GLY A 275 -20.72 -13.51 -52.08
CA GLY A 275 -21.06 -12.84 -53.34
C GLY A 275 -19.92 -12.74 -54.35
N ASP A 276 -18.66 -13.00 -53.97
CA ASP A 276 -17.54 -13.05 -54.91
C ASP A 276 -17.76 -14.17 -55.96
N VAL A 277 -17.46 -13.90 -57.23
CA VAL A 277 -17.74 -14.78 -58.38
C VAL A 277 -16.47 -15.25 -59.10
N LEU A 278 -16.54 -16.41 -59.77
CA LEU A 278 -15.48 -16.88 -60.64
C LEU A 278 -15.49 -16.12 -61.99
N GLY A 279 -14.29 -15.79 -62.46
CA GLY A 279 -14.06 -15.40 -63.85
C GLY A 279 -12.78 -16.00 -64.38
N PHE A 280 -12.56 -15.87 -65.69
CA PHE A 280 -11.29 -16.22 -66.29
C PHE A 280 -11.02 -15.39 -67.56
N VAL A 281 -9.75 -15.31 -67.96
CA VAL A 281 -9.33 -14.79 -69.27
C VAL A 281 -8.62 -15.93 -70.01
N PRO A 282 -9.12 -16.35 -71.19
CA PRO A 282 -8.38 -17.29 -72.03
C PRO A 282 -7.14 -16.57 -72.60
N VAL A 283 -5.93 -17.01 -72.20
CA VAL A 283 -4.68 -16.39 -72.67
C VAL A 283 -4.18 -17.11 -73.92
N SER A 284 -4.02 -18.44 -73.82
CA SER A 284 -3.68 -19.31 -74.95
C SER A 284 -4.43 -20.63 -74.96
N ALA A 285 -5.17 -20.96 -73.90
CA ALA A 285 -6.12 -22.08 -73.86
C ALA A 285 -7.56 -21.61 -74.13
N GLU A 286 -8.35 -22.49 -74.73
CA GLU A 286 -9.80 -22.36 -74.86
C GLU A 286 -10.48 -23.16 -73.76
N VAL A 287 -11.32 -22.53 -72.94
CA VAL A 287 -12.14 -23.23 -71.94
C VAL A 287 -13.36 -23.81 -72.64
N ALA A 288 -13.59 -25.11 -72.46
CA ALA A 288 -14.74 -25.77 -73.07
C ALA A 288 -16.04 -25.17 -72.54
N HIS A 289 -17.03 -25.08 -73.43
CA HIS A 289 -18.34 -24.55 -73.11
C HIS A 289 -19.45 -25.34 -73.80
N ARG A 290 -20.68 -25.10 -73.37
CA ARG A 290 -21.91 -25.56 -74.04
C ARG A 290 -22.90 -24.42 -74.12
N TYR A 291 -23.85 -24.49 -75.03
CA TYR A 291 -24.96 -23.54 -75.03
C TYR A 291 -25.74 -23.62 -73.73
N ALA A 292 -26.05 -22.45 -73.16
CA ALA A 292 -26.93 -22.32 -72.02
C ALA A 292 -28.35 -22.72 -72.46
N THR A 293 -29.03 -23.54 -71.65
CA THR A 293 -30.45 -23.83 -71.90
C THR A 293 -31.31 -22.63 -71.50
N ILE A 294 -32.56 -22.58 -71.97
CA ILE A 294 -33.52 -21.51 -71.61
C ILE A 294 -33.77 -21.37 -70.09
N SER A 295 -33.44 -22.40 -69.31
CA SER A 295 -33.56 -22.42 -67.86
C SER A 295 -32.29 -22.02 -67.12
N GLU A 296 -31.19 -21.75 -67.82
CA GLU A 296 -29.90 -21.43 -67.23
C GLU A 296 -29.49 -20.00 -67.55
N GLU A 297 -28.82 -19.36 -66.60
CA GLU A 297 -28.14 -18.11 -66.88
C GLU A 297 -26.86 -18.39 -67.67
N SER A 298 -26.68 -17.61 -68.73
CA SER A 298 -25.48 -17.63 -69.56
C SER A 298 -24.34 -16.93 -68.83
N ASP A 299 -23.12 -17.40 -69.08
CA ASP A 299 -21.92 -16.67 -68.73
C ASP A 299 -21.85 -15.35 -69.52
N LEU A 300 -21.12 -14.39 -68.96
CA LEU A 300 -20.97 -13.06 -69.51
C LEU A 300 -19.57 -12.92 -70.11
N GLY A 301 -19.49 -12.36 -71.31
CA GLY A 301 -18.24 -12.02 -71.99
C GLY A 301 -17.98 -10.52 -71.95
N TRP A 302 -16.70 -10.16 -71.91
CA TRP A 302 -16.22 -8.79 -71.97
C TRP A 302 -15.19 -8.59 -73.08
N ALA A 303 -15.32 -7.52 -73.85
CA ALA A 303 -14.45 -7.22 -74.98
C ALA A 303 -13.10 -6.60 -74.58
N THR A 304 -13.00 -5.97 -73.40
CA THR A 304 -11.78 -5.27 -72.94
C THR A 304 -11.37 -5.71 -71.54
N PRO A 305 -10.28 -6.48 -71.39
CA PRO A 305 -9.74 -6.84 -70.08
C PRO A 305 -8.98 -5.63 -69.50
N ASN A 306 -9.66 -4.77 -68.75
CA ASN A 306 -8.94 -3.90 -67.82
C ASN A 306 -8.60 -4.74 -66.57
N PRO A 307 -7.32 -4.88 -66.18
CA PRO A 307 -6.88 -5.86 -65.19
C PRO A 307 -7.43 -5.66 -63.76
N THR A 308 -8.07 -4.52 -63.46
CA THR A 308 -8.55 -4.19 -62.10
C THR A 308 -10.06 -3.98 -61.99
N LEU A 309 -10.72 -3.47 -63.03
CA LEU A 309 -12.16 -3.20 -63.03
C LEU A 309 -12.79 -3.63 -64.36
N VAL A 310 -13.86 -4.41 -64.30
CA VAL A 310 -14.65 -4.81 -65.47
C VAL A 310 -15.96 -4.02 -65.48
N THR A 311 -16.12 -3.06 -66.42
CA THR A 311 -17.28 -2.14 -66.50
C THR A 311 -17.99 -2.15 -67.87
N ALA A 312 -19.33 -2.06 -67.81
CA ALA A 312 -20.35 -1.65 -68.79
C ALA A 312 -20.56 -2.25 -70.22
N ASP A 313 -19.66 -3.00 -70.86
CA ASP A 313 -19.96 -3.59 -72.20
C ASP A 313 -20.15 -5.10 -72.15
N ARG A 314 -21.36 -5.50 -71.76
CA ARG A 314 -21.78 -6.90 -71.59
C ARG A 314 -22.17 -7.54 -72.89
N GLU A 315 -21.54 -8.66 -73.23
CA GLU A 315 -22.11 -9.62 -74.16
C GLU A 315 -22.59 -10.86 -73.39
N VAL A 316 -23.90 -11.11 -73.42
CA VAL A 316 -24.45 -12.39 -72.94
C VAL A 316 -24.05 -13.45 -73.97
N LEU A 317 -23.16 -14.35 -73.60
CA LEU A 317 -22.52 -15.25 -74.57
C LEU A 317 -23.44 -16.37 -75.08
N GLY A 318 -24.55 -16.62 -74.39
CA GLY A 318 -25.44 -17.76 -74.64
C GLY A 318 -24.82 -19.12 -74.29
N VAL A 319 -23.72 -19.15 -73.53
CA VAL A 319 -22.96 -20.37 -73.20
C VAL A 319 -22.69 -20.48 -71.71
N ARG A 320 -22.34 -21.69 -71.26
CA ARG A 320 -21.79 -22.00 -69.94
C ARG A 320 -20.45 -22.70 -70.10
N HIS A 321 -19.43 -22.19 -69.43
CA HIS A 321 -18.09 -22.75 -69.43
C HIS A 321 -17.93 -23.83 -68.36
N PHE A 322 -17.11 -24.82 -68.67
CA PHE A 322 -16.78 -25.90 -67.74
C PHE A 322 -15.60 -25.50 -66.86
N ALA A 323 -15.87 -24.59 -65.91
CA ALA A 323 -14.93 -24.19 -64.88
C ALA A 323 -15.61 -24.17 -63.50
N SER A 324 -14.84 -24.44 -62.45
CA SER A 324 -15.29 -24.41 -61.06
C SER A 324 -14.16 -23.96 -60.15
N VAL A 325 -14.55 -23.43 -59.00
CA VAL A 325 -13.64 -23.04 -57.92
C VAL A 325 -13.84 -23.96 -56.72
N THR A 326 -12.75 -24.31 -56.06
CA THR A 326 -12.76 -25.08 -54.82
C THR A 326 -12.40 -24.14 -53.67
N VAL A 327 -13.28 -24.04 -52.68
CA VAL A 327 -13.09 -23.17 -51.50
C VAL A 327 -13.33 -23.93 -50.20
N THR A 328 -12.75 -23.45 -49.10
CA THR A 328 -12.95 -23.96 -47.74
C THR A 328 -13.45 -22.87 -46.82
N ARG A 329 -14.28 -23.21 -45.83
CA ARG A 329 -14.78 -22.27 -44.82
C ARG A 329 -14.04 -22.52 -43.51
N PRO A 330 -13.46 -21.48 -42.87
CA PRO A 330 -12.91 -21.64 -41.54
C PRO A 330 -14.04 -21.93 -40.54
N VAL A 331 -13.89 -23.01 -39.76
CA VAL A 331 -14.77 -23.32 -38.64
C VAL A 331 -14.09 -22.90 -37.35
N THR A 332 -14.63 -21.90 -36.67
CA THR A 332 -14.21 -21.52 -35.32
C THR A 332 -15.05 -22.28 -34.30
N PHE A 333 -14.40 -22.83 -33.28
CA PHE A 333 -15.08 -23.42 -32.13
C PHE A 333 -14.48 -22.84 -30.86
N SER A 334 -15.32 -22.54 -29.88
CA SER A 334 -14.90 -22.08 -28.56
C SER A 334 -15.21 -23.15 -27.52
N LEU A 335 -14.22 -23.45 -26.68
CA LEU A 335 -14.38 -24.37 -25.56
C LEU A 335 -14.04 -23.64 -24.26
N GLN A 336 -14.97 -23.66 -23.32
CA GLN A 336 -14.71 -23.16 -21.97
C GLN A 336 -14.24 -24.31 -21.07
N GLN A 337 -13.01 -24.22 -20.57
CA GLN A 337 -12.45 -25.17 -19.62
C GLN A 337 -12.18 -24.49 -18.28
N ARG A 338 -12.51 -25.16 -17.17
CA ARG A 338 -12.11 -24.76 -15.82
C ARG A 338 -11.03 -25.69 -15.30
N TYR A 339 -9.99 -25.12 -14.71
CA TYR A 339 -8.90 -25.87 -14.09
C TYR A 339 -9.05 -25.82 -12.57
N SER A 340 -8.93 -26.98 -11.92
CA SER A 340 -9.08 -27.12 -10.45
C SER A 340 -7.75 -26.98 -9.70
N SER A 341 -6.63 -26.97 -10.41
CA SER A 341 -5.29 -26.89 -9.85
C SER A 341 -4.37 -26.08 -10.75
N ILE A 342 -3.31 -25.56 -10.16
CA ILE A 342 -2.23 -24.87 -10.89
C ILE A 342 -1.39 -25.87 -11.68
N GLY A 343 -0.74 -25.38 -12.73
CA GLY A 343 0.21 -26.17 -13.52
C GLY A 343 0.20 -25.80 -15.01
N ASN A 344 1.08 -26.43 -15.76
CA ASN A 344 1.14 -26.31 -17.20
C ASN A 344 0.33 -27.43 -17.84
N TYR A 345 -0.76 -27.08 -18.51
CA TYR A 345 -1.66 -28.02 -19.16
C TYR A 345 -1.42 -28.01 -20.66
N THR A 346 -1.13 -29.16 -21.25
CA THR A 346 -1.08 -29.28 -22.71
C THR A 346 -2.50 -29.45 -23.24
N PHE A 347 -2.96 -28.47 -24.01
CA PHE A 347 -4.21 -28.51 -24.74
C PHE A 347 -3.93 -28.97 -26.17
N ALA A 348 -4.52 -30.10 -26.58
CA ALA A 348 -4.36 -30.64 -27.92
C ALA A 348 -5.73 -30.77 -28.60
N VAL A 349 -5.83 -30.25 -29.82
CA VAL A 349 -7.01 -30.40 -30.69
C VAL A 349 -6.64 -31.38 -31.79
N THR A 350 -7.39 -32.46 -31.89
CA THR A 350 -7.30 -33.41 -32.99
C THR A 350 -8.50 -33.23 -33.89
N THR A 351 -8.26 -32.89 -35.16
CA THR A 351 -9.29 -32.82 -36.20
C THR A 351 -9.07 -33.96 -37.18
N SER A 352 -10.13 -34.69 -37.52
CA SER A 352 -10.05 -35.83 -38.43
C SER A 352 -11.26 -35.93 -39.34
N ASN A 353 -11.03 -36.40 -40.57
CA ASN A 353 -12.05 -36.80 -41.53
C ASN A 353 -11.63 -38.13 -42.18
N ASP A 354 -12.40 -38.62 -43.16
CA ASP A 354 -12.10 -39.88 -43.86
C ASP A 354 -10.79 -39.86 -44.67
N LEU A 355 -10.20 -38.68 -44.86
CA LEU A 355 -8.95 -38.48 -45.61
C LEU A 355 -7.73 -38.35 -44.70
N GLY A 356 -7.89 -38.10 -43.39
CA GLY A 356 -6.77 -37.99 -42.46
C GLY A 356 -7.07 -37.26 -41.15
N SER A 357 -6.02 -37.05 -40.34
CA SER A 357 -6.09 -36.35 -39.06
C SER A 357 -4.92 -35.39 -38.84
N VAL A 358 -5.20 -34.24 -38.24
CA VAL A 358 -4.20 -33.24 -37.82
C VAL A 358 -4.32 -33.02 -36.32
N VAL A 359 -3.17 -32.94 -35.62
CA VAL A 359 -3.11 -32.60 -34.20
C VAL A 359 -2.38 -31.28 -34.06
N ASN A 360 -3.01 -30.32 -33.39
CA ASN A 360 -2.36 -29.08 -32.97
C ASN A 360 -2.38 -28.99 -31.45
N SER A 361 -1.26 -28.61 -30.83
CA SER A 361 -1.13 -28.57 -29.37
C SER A 361 -0.49 -27.28 -28.88
N SER A 362 -0.98 -26.76 -27.76
CA SER A 362 -0.44 -25.60 -27.05
C SER A 362 -0.32 -25.88 -25.55
N VAL A 363 0.56 -25.17 -24.86
CA VAL A 363 0.69 -25.25 -23.40
C VAL A 363 0.00 -24.06 -22.77
N ILE A 364 -0.95 -24.32 -21.89
CA ILE A 364 -1.70 -23.33 -21.13
C ILE A 364 -1.20 -23.35 -19.68
N PRO A 365 -0.47 -22.32 -19.24
CA PRO A 365 -0.10 -22.19 -17.84
C PRO A 365 -1.30 -21.70 -17.01
N VAL A 366 -1.57 -22.37 -15.90
CA VAL A 366 -2.68 -22.07 -14.99
C VAL A 366 -2.12 -21.69 -13.63
N GLN A 367 -2.46 -20.48 -13.18
CA GLN A 367 -2.01 -19.91 -11.91
C GLN A 367 -3.18 -19.38 -11.08
N ILE A 368 -3.00 -19.27 -9.78
CA ILE A 368 -3.90 -18.58 -8.85
C ILE A 368 -3.62 -17.08 -8.96
N PRO A 369 -4.65 -16.23 -9.21
CA PRO A 369 -4.47 -14.79 -9.25
C PRO A 369 -3.93 -14.27 -7.91
N ILE A 370 -3.01 -13.31 -7.98
CA ILE A 370 -2.46 -12.69 -6.78
C ILE A 370 -3.55 -11.85 -6.10
N VAL A 371 -3.68 -12.03 -4.79
CA VAL A 371 -4.47 -11.17 -3.92
C VAL A 371 -3.56 -10.70 -2.80
N LEU A 372 -3.26 -9.40 -2.84
CA LEU A 372 -2.49 -8.69 -1.82
C LEU A 372 -3.44 -8.23 -0.71
N GLY A 373 -2.91 -8.02 0.50
CA GLY A 373 -3.67 -7.30 1.53
C GLY A 373 -4.07 -5.92 1.00
N ARG A 374 -5.35 -5.53 1.12
CA ARG A 374 -5.83 -4.21 0.66
C ARG A 374 -5.87 -3.23 1.83
N PRO A 375 -5.23 -2.05 1.71
CA PRO A 375 -4.39 -1.58 0.59
C PRO A 375 -3.03 -2.31 0.52
N PHE A 376 -2.47 -2.46 -0.69
CA PHE A 376 -1.12 -3.01 -0.87
C PHE A 376 -0.11 -2.06 -0.22
N LYS A 377 0.37 -2.45 0.97
CA LYS A 377 1.28 -1.64 1.78
C LYS A 377 2.36 -2.55 2.38
N PRO A 378 3.46 -2.79 1.65
CA PRO A 378 4.68 -3.37 2.22
C PRO A 378 5.11 -2.60 3.48
N VAL A 379 5.62 -3.32 4.47
CA VAL A 379 6.06 -2.77 5.75
C VAL A 379 7.59 -2.83 5.83
N PHE A 380 8.22 -1.66 5.99
CA PHE A 380 9.65 -1.52 6.18
C PHE A 380 9.96 -1.48 7.68
N THR A 381 10.87 -2.33 8.14
CA THR A 381 11.27 -2.41 9.55
C THR A 381 12.80 -2.40 9.65
N PRO A 382 13.42 -1.31 10.13
CA PRO A 382 12.81 0.00 10.40
C PRO A 382 12.40 0.76 9.10
N PRO A 383 11.52 1.79 9.18
CA PRO A 383 11.07 2.57 8.02
C PRO A 383 12.17 3.44 7.37
N HIS A 384 13.15 3.85 8.18
CA HIS A 384 14.39 4.52 7.80
C HIS A 384 15.54 3.78 8.47
N VAL A 385 16.74 3.83 7.89
CA VAL A 385 17.88 3.02 8.36
C VAL A 385 19.05 3.88 8.75
N THR A 386 19.86 3.36 9.67
CA THR A 386 21.17 3.93 9.94
C THR A 386 22.20 3.41 8.93
N TYR A 387 23.22 4.22 8.66
CA TYR A 387 24.36 3.84 7.83
C TYR A 387 24.93 2.46 8.21
N ARG A 388 25.17 1.60 7.21
CA ARG A 388 25.65 0.21 7.39
C ARG A 388 24.73 -0.65 8.26
N ASN A 389 23.43 -0.56 8.01
CA ASN A 389 22.44 -1.36 8.69
C ASN A 389 21.43 -1.97 7.71
N TYR A 390 20.66 -2.93 8.21
CA TYR A 390 19.68 -3.67 7.43
C TYR A 390 18.28 -3.08 7.59
N THR A 391 17.48 -3.16 6.53
CA THR A 391 16.01 -3.05 6.61
C THR A 391 15.37 -4.34 6.16
N ASN A 392 14.25 -4.69 6.80
CA ASN A 392 13.42 -5.79 6.40
C ASN A 392 12.15 -5.24 5.74
N VAL A 393 11.86 -5.70 4.53
CA VAL A 393 10.62 -5.41 3.81
C VAL A 393 9.71 -6.61 3.91
N THR A 394 8.50 -6.41 4.42
CA THR A 394 7.50 -7.46 4.55
C THR A 394 6.27 -7.15 3.71
N ILE A 395 5.95 -8.03 2.77
CA ILE A 395 4.81 -7.92 1.86
C ILE A 395 3.71 -8.89 2.31
N PRO A 396 2.51 -8.40 2.71
CA PRO A 396 1.39 -9.26 3.08
C PRO A 396 0.68 -9.81 1.85
N VAL A 397 0.80 -11.13 1.60
CA VAL A 397 0.13 -11.83 0.51
C VAL A 397 -0.98 -12.73 1.05
N VAL A 398 -2.21 -12.54 0.57
CA VAL A 398 -3.36 -13.34 0.98
C VAL A 398 -3.38 -14.67 0.22
N LYS A 399 -3.26 -14.62 -1.11
CA LYS A 399 -3.14 -15.80 -1.99
C LYS A 399 -2.46 -15.47 -3.31
N GLY A 400 -1.81 -16.44 -3.94
CA GLY A 400 -1.28 -16.38 -5.30
C GLY A 400 -0.34 -17.56 -5.58
N SER A 401 -0.10 -17.85 -6.86
CA SER A 401 0.90 -18.84 -7.28
C SER A 401 1.86 -18.25 -8.31
N ASP A 402 3.06 -18.81 -8.37
CA ASP A 402 4.19 -18.38 -9.23
C ASP A 402 4.38 -16.85 -9.19
N ILE A 403 4.41 -16.33 -7.97
CA ILE A 403 4.56 -14.91 -7.71
C ILE A 403 6.01 -14.54 -7.91
N LEU A 404 6.26 -13.62 -8.84
CA LEU A 404 7.56 -12.99 -9.01
C LEU A 404 7.50 -11.62 -8.33
N VAL A 405 8.46 -11.34 -7.44
CA VAL A 405 8.59 -10.06 -6.77
C VAL A 405 9.91 -9.43 -7.16
N MET A 406 9.85 -8.19 -7.65
CA MET A 406 11.01 -7.35 -7.89
C MET A 406 11.14 -6.34 -6.75
N PHE A 407 12.33 -6.27 -6.15
CA PHE A 407 12.73 -5.20 -5.23
C PHE A 407 13.83 -4.39 -5.91
N ASP A 408 13.52 -3.16 -6.30
CA ASP A 408 14.50 -2.16 -6.67
C ASP A 408 14.76 -1.29 -5.45
N TRP A 409 15.95 -1.41 -4.86
CA TRP A 409 16.28 -0.79 -3.58
C TRP A 409 16.60 0.70 -3.68
N GLY A 410 16.71 1.24 -4.91
CA GLY A 410 17.04 2.63 -5.19
C GLY A 410 18.54 2.96 -5.12
N ASP A 411 19.38 2.01 -4.74
CA ASP A 411 20.85 2.12 -4.68
C ASP A 411 21.55 1.49 -5.91
N GLY A 412 20.77 1.13 -6.93
CA GLY A 412 21.21 0.39 -8.10
C GLY A 412 21.16 -1.13 -7.95
N ASN A 413 20.86 -1.67 -6.76
CA ASN A 413 20.65 -3.09 -6.55
C ASN A 413 19.17 -3.47 -6.82
N ILE A 414 18.97 -4.43 -7.72
CA ILE A 414 17.66 -4.98 -8.03
C ILE A 414 17.69 -6.48 -7.75
N THR A 415 16.76 -6.94 -6.91
CA THR A 415 16.63 -8.34 -6.55
C THR A 415 15.29 -8.90 -6.99
N TRP A 416 15.31 -10.15 -7.46
CA TRP A 416 14.13 -10.87 -7.92
C TRP A 416 13.92 -12.10 -7.05
N LYS A 417 12.69 -12.30 -6.57
CA LYS A 417 12.31 -13.46 -5.76
C LYS A 417 11.09 -14.15 -6.35
N HIS A 418 11.18 -15.46 -6.47
CA HIS A 418 10.12 -16.29 -7.03
C HIS A 418 9.50 -17.16 -5.94
N TYR A 419 8.17 -17.15 -5.86
CA TYR A 419 7.40 -17.90 -4.89
C TYR A 419 6.34 -18.75 -5.60
N THR A 420 6.53 -20.07 -5.59
CA THR A 420 5.65 -21.00 -6.31
C THR A 420 4.21 -21.00 -5.79
N ASN A 421 4.01 -20.97 -4.47
CA ASN A 421 2.68 -20.93 -3.86
C ASN A 421 2.72 -20.16 -2.55
N VAL A 422 1.87 -19.14 -2.45
CA VAL A 422 1.77 -18.30 -1.25
C VAL A 422 0.31 -18.24 -0.83
N THR A 423 0.01 -18.76 0.36
CA THR A 423 -1.31 -18.67 0.99
C THR A 423 -1.17 -18.15 2.40
N ARG A 424 -1.69 -16.93 2.65
CA ARG A 424 -1.64 -16.23 3.94
C ARG A 424 -0.25 -16.21 4.56
N GLN A 425 0.76 -15.95 3.74
CA GLN A 425 2.15 -15.87 4.18
C GLN A 425 2.73 -14.53 3.78
N ASN A 426 3.53 -13.96 4.67
CA ASN A 426 4.27 -12.75 4.38
C ASN A 426 5.53 -13.11 3.61
N ILE A 427 5.80 -12.37 2.54
CA ILE A 427 7.08 -12.40 1.83
C ILE A 427 7.99 -11.40 2.53
N THR A 428 9.16 -11.84 3.01
CA THR A 428 10.12 -10.96 3.67
C THR A 428 11.44 -10.99 2.93
N GLU A 429 11.99 -9.80 2.66
CA GLU A 429 13.32 -9.62 2.08
C GLU A 429 14.13 -8.63 2.94
N VAL A 430 15.45 -8.82 2.98
CA VAL A 430 16.37 -8.02 3.79
C VAL A 430 17.37 -7.35 2.85
N HIS A 431 17.64 -6.06 3.08
CA HIS A 431 18.63 -5.31 2.30
C HIS A 431 19.54 -4.49 3.21
N PHE A 432 20.79 -4.28 2.77
CA PHE A 432 21.84 -3.58 3.49
C PHE A 432 22.22 -2.29 2.76
N TYR A 433 22.11 -1.15 3.43
CA TYR A 433 22.48 0.14 2.88
C TYR A 433 23.86 0.57 3.39
N ASP A 434 24.81 0.76 2.47
CA ASP A 434 26.22 1.04 2.75
C ASP A 434 26.63 2.49 2.47
N THR A 435 25.70 3.31 2.01
CA THR A 435 25.86 4.71 1.65
C THR A 435 24.76 5.55 2.30
N VAL A 436 25.05 6.81 2.61
CA VAL A 436 24.09 7.76 3.21
C VAL A 436 23.39 8.49 2.08
N SER A 437 22.09 8.30 1.94
CA SER A 437 21.27 8.91 0.89
C SER A 437 19.77 8.74 1.18
N SER A 438 18.93 9.34 0.34
CA SER A 438 17.51 9.02 0.25
C SER A 438 17.28 8.09 -0.94
N TYR A 439 16.72 6.92 -0.69
CA TYR A 439 16.47 5.88 -1.68
C TYR A 439 14.99 5.78 -1.99
N ASN A 440 14.63 5.75 -3.26
CA ASN A 440 13.28 5.44 -3.70
C ASN A 440 13.18 3.95 -3.99
N THR A 441 12.74 3.18 -2.99
CA THR A 441 12.55 1.74 -3.13
C THR A 441 11.25 1.45 -3.86
N VAL A 442 11.34 0.65 -4.93
CA VAL A 442 10.19 0.25 -5.76
C VAL A 442 10.00 -1.25 -5.66
N ILE A 443 8.80 -1.66 -5.24
CA ILE A 443 8.41 -3.07 -5.13
C ILE A 443 7.33 -3.36 -6.16
N LYS A 444 7.55 -4.37 -7.00
CA LYS A 444 6.57 -4.83 -7.99
C LYS A 444 6.28 -6.31 -7.82
N VAL A 445 5.02 -6.69 -7.88
CA VAL A 445 4.56 -8.07 -7.74
C VAL A 445 3.89 -8.50 -9.04
N PHE A 446 4.22 -9.69 -9.56
CA PHE A 446 3.75 -10.17 -10.85
C PHE A 446 3.36 -11.65 -10.79
N ASN A 447 2.36 -12.04 -11.58
CA ASN A 447 2.14 -13.40 -12.08
C ASN A 447 1.52 -13.34 -13.49
N LEU A 448 1.15 -14.49 -14.08
CA LEU A 448 0.55 -14.56 -15.42
C LEU A 448 -0.82 -13.86 -15.56
N HIS A 449 -1.49 -13.56 -14.46
CA HIS A 449 -2.77 -12.82 -14.49
C HIS A 449 -2.57 -11.30 -14.53
N THR A 450 -1.32 -10.83 -14.44
CA THR A 450 -0.98 -9.39 -14.44
C THR A 450 0.01 -8.97 -15.48
N THR A 451 0.22 -9.83 -16.47
CA THR A 451 1.03 -9.57 -17.65
C THR A 451 0.21 -8.97 -18.78
N GLU A 452 -0.73 -8.06 -18.51
CA GLU A 452 -1.04 -7.06 -19.54
C GLU A 452 0.20 -6.17 -19.65
N GLU A 453 1.19 -6.65 -20.41
CA GLU A 453 2.42 -5.90 -20.67
C GLU A 453 2.08 -4.54 -21.27
N PRO A 454 2.79 -3.47 -20.87
CA PRO A 454 4.11 -3.49 -20.22
C PRO A 454 4.11 -3.28 -18.70
N PHE A 455 2.95 -3.12 -18.04
CA PHE A 455 2.91 -2.65 -16.65
C PHE A 455 1.92 -3.46 -15.81
N PRO A 456 2.34 -3.96 -14.62
CA PRO A 456 1.38 -4.47 -13.66
C PRO A 456 0.41 -3.33 -13.30
N PRO A 457 -0.83 -3.64 -12.84
CA PRO A 457 -1.76 -2.61 -12.38
C PRO A 457 -1.05 -1.66 -11.41
N GLU A 458 -1.26 -0.34 -11.50
CA GLU A 458 -0.59 0.65 -10.64
C GLU A 458 -0.71 0.30 -9.14
N GLU A 459 -1.82 -0.36 -8.76
CA GLU A 459 -2.08 -0.85 -7.40
C GLU A 459 -1.05 -1.86 -6.88
N TRP A 460 -0.24 -2.47 -7.75
CA TRP A 460 0.73 -3.54 -7.42
C TRP A 460 2.18 -3.05 -7.49
N ILE A 461 2.33 -1.73 -7.66
CA ILE A 461 3.60 -1.01 -7.56
C ILE A 461 3.56 -0.23 -6.26
N PHE A 462 4.54 -0.47 -5.39
CA PHE A 462 4.71 0.30 -4.17
C PHE A 462 6.02 1.07 -4.21
N ASN A 463 5.92 2.38 -4.01
CA ASN A 463 7.07 3.28 -3.91
C ASN A 463 7.21 3.72 -2.46
N HIS A 464 8.42 3.63 -1.92
CA HIS A 464 8.75 4.08 -0.57
C HIS A 464 10.05 4.86 -0.58
N THR A 465 10.03 6.03 0.04
CA THR A 465 11.25 6.81 0.27
C THR A 465 11.87 6.40 1.59
N LEU A 466 13.00 5.72 1.52
CA LEU A 466 13.79 5.29 2.66
C LEU A 466 15.02 6.19 2.82
N ASN A 467 15.21 6.73 4.02
CA ASN A 467 16.36 7.58 4.32
C ASN A 467 17.40 6.73 5.06
N CYS A 468 18.61 6.64 4.50
CA CYS A 468 19.77 6.10 5.18
C CYS A 468 20.60 7.26 5.71
N GLN A 469 20.72 7.37 7.04
CA GLN A 469 21.34 8.52 7.70
C GLN A 469 22.42 8.07 8.68
N TYR A 470 23.43 8.91 8.92
CA TYR A 470 24.31 8.68 10.06
C TYR A 470 23.53 8.75 11.38
N ARG A 471 23.86 7.87 12.31
CA ARG A 471 23.13 7.69 13.56
C ARG A 471 23.32 8.90 14.49
N CYS A 472 22.23 9.37 15.09
CA CYS A 472 22.28 10.12 16.35
C CYS A 472 22.74 9.16 17.45
N ASP A 473 24.01 9.27 17.86
CA ASP A 473 24.60 8.44 18.91
C ASP A 473 25.22 9.32 20.00
N ILE A 474 24.99 8.98 21.28
CA ILE A 474 25.51 9.70 22.44
C ILE A 474 27.03 9.58 22.59
N THR A 475 27.65 8.52 22.04
CA THR A 475 29.05 8.17 22.29
C THR A 475 30.06 9.24 21.90
N HIS A 476 29.69 10.14 20.99
CA HIS A 476 30.57 11.19 20.48
C HIS A 476 30.14 12.59 20.92
N TRP A 477 29.13 12.72 21.78
CA TRP A 477 28.75 14.01 22.31
C TRP A 477 29.39 14.23 23.67
N SER A 478 29.64 15.49 23.99
CA SER A 478 29.95 15.95 25.34
C SER A 478 29.01 17.09 25.68
N PHE A 479 28.20 16.90 26.72
CA PHE A 479 27.27 17.89 27.23
C PHE A 479 27.65 18.25 28.67
N THR A 480 28.08 19.48 28.88
CA THR A 480 28.59 19.97 30.16
C THR A 480 27.98 21.33 30.51
N HIS A 481 27.98 21.69 31.78
CA HIS A 481 27.49 22.99 32.24
C HIS A 481 28.27 23.54 33.43
N THR A 482 28.15 24.85 33.67
CA THR A 482 28.83 25.54 34.79
C THR A 482 28.11 25.43 36.14
N ALA A 483 26.91 24.82 36.19
CA ALA A 483 26.20 24.60 37.45
C ALA A 483 27.01 23.70 38.43
N PRO A 484 26.87 23.89 39.75
CA PRO A 484 25.87 24.74 40.40
C PRO A 484 26.17 26.25 40.33
N VAL A 485 25.12 27.10 40.30
CA VAL A 485 25.22 28.58 40.34
C VAL A 485 24.32 29.22 41.41
N LEU A 486 24.56 30.48 41.78
CA LEU A 486 23.76 31.27 42.73
C LEU A 486 22.78 32.22 42.02
N TRP A 487 21.51 32.24 42.46
CA TRP A 487 20.45 33.15 42.01
C TRP A 487 20.15 34.21 43.07
N PRO A 488 19.87 35.50 42.75
CA PRO A 488 19.76 36.13 41.43
C PRO A 488 21.08 36.80 40.99
N ILE A 489 22.22 36.42 41.58
CA ILE A 489 23.53 36.96 41.20
C ILE A 489 23.72 36.73 39.69
N PRO A 490 24.18 37.71 38.90
CA PRO A 490 24.21 37.60 37.45
C PRO A 490 25.21 36.53 37.03
N GLY A 491 24.71 35.32 36.82
CA GLY A 491 25.44 34.19 36.28
C GLY A 491 24.43 33.34 35.54
N ASP A 492 24.38 33.48 34.24
CA ASP A 492 23.70 32.49 33.41
C ASP A 492 24.44 31.16 33.58
N VAL A 493 23.70 30.05 33.58
CA VAL A 493 24.31 28.74 33.43
C VAL A 493 24.75 28.62 31.98
N GLU A 494 26.06 28.43 31.79
CA GLU A 494 26.67 28.16 30.49
C GLU A 494 26.55 26.66 30.23
N PHE A 495 25.89 26.32 29.12
CA PHE A 495 25.82 24.96 28.60
C PHE A 495 26.74 24.85 27.40
N ASN A 496 27.66 23.89 27.45
CA ASN A 496 28.60 23.61 26.37
C ASN A 496 28.31 22.22 25.80
N ILE A 497 27.92 22.20 24.52
CA ILE A 497 27.71 20.99 23.74
C ILE A 497 28.84 20.91 22.73
N SER A 498 29.54 19.79 22.73
CA SER A 498 30.62 19.54 21.77
C SER A 498 30.54 18.17 21.13
N HIS A 499 30.95 18.11 19.86
CA HIS A 499 31.16 16.90 19.09
C HIS A 499 32.59 16.92 18.51
N PRO A 500 33.39 15.85 18.68
CA PRO A 500 34.77 15.79 18.22
C PRO A 500 34.91 16.09 16.72
N ALA A 501 35.99 16.82 16.40
CA ALA A 501 36.46 17.00 15.04
C ALA A 501 36.83 15.65 14.40
N GLY A 502 36.56 15.50 13.11
CA GLY A 502 36.89 14.29 12.33
C GLY A 502 35.98 13.09 12.59
N VAL A 503 35.01 13.19 13.50
CA VAL A 503 33.95 12.20 13.66
C VAL A 503 32.75 12.63 12.80
N GLN A 504 32.13 11.66 12.14
CA GLN A 504 30.99 11.89 11.26
C GLN A 504 29.76 12.39 12.04
N MET A 505 29.21 13.53 11.61
CA MET A 505 27.99 14.09 12.22
C MET A 505 26.73 13.34 11.76
N PRO A 506 25.67 13.27 12.61
CA PRO A 506 24.36 12.78 12.21
C PRO A 506 23.80 13.55 11.01
N THR A 507 23.23 12.84 10.03
CA THR A 507 22.67 13.46 8.81
C THR A 507 21.24 13.93 9.06
N ASN A 508 20.90 15.15 8.62
CA ASN A 508 19.56 15.74 8.70
C ASN A 508 18.94 15.62 10.10
N ALA A 509 19.77 15.85 11.13
CA ALA A 509 19.37 15.70 12.51
C ALA A 509 18.88 17.03 13.10
N THR A 510 17.86 16.95 13.93
CA THR A 510 17.39 18.03 14.79
C THR A 510 17.99 17.86 16.17
N TYR A 511 18.55 18.95 16.70
CA TYR A 511 19.11 19.00 18.04
C TYR A 511 18.22 19.85 18.94
N TYR A 512 18.07 19.46 20.20
CA TYR A 512 17.33 20.25 21.18
C TYR A 512 17.96 20.21 22.57
N ILE A 513 17.71 21.26 23.35
CA ILE A 513 18.03 21.34 24.78
C ILE A 513 16.75 21.72 25.52
N ASP A 514 16.23 20.82 26.34
CA ASP A 514 15.11 21.08 27.25
C ASP A 514 15.66 21.47 28.62
N MET A 515 15.35 22.68 29.08
CA MET A 515 15.89 23.24 30.32
C MET A 515 15.06 22.88 31.56
N ASP A 516 13.95 22.13 31.42
CA ASP A 516 13.05 21.73 32.53
C ASP A 516 12.35 22.91 33.25
N ASP A 517 12.43 24.11 32.68
CA ASP A 517 11.71 25.31 33.12
C ASP A 517 10.59 25.71 32.13
N GLY A 518 10.29 24.82 31.18
CA GLY A 518 9.36 25.05 30.07
C GLY A 518 9.99 25.69 28.84
N TYR A 519 11.28 26.05 28.89
CA TYR A 519 12.03 26.53 27.75
C TYR A 519 12.78 25.40 27.03
N VAL A 520 12.60 25.30 25.72
CA VAL A 520 13.31 24.34 24.87
C VAL A 520 14.05 25.10 23.77
N TYR A 521 15.38 25.00 23.77
CA TYR A 521 16.20 25.42 22.63
C TYR A 521 16.07 24.35 21.56
N GLY A 522 15.58 24.70 20.38
CA GLY A 522 15.52 23.79 19.23
C GLY A 522 16.30 24.37 18.06
N TYR A 523 17.22 23.59 17.51
CA TYR A 523 17.85 23.89 16.23
C TYR A 523 17.21 22.99 15.18
N ASN A 524 16.30 23.57 14.39
CA ASN A 524 15.79 22.91 13.18
C ASN A 524 16.76 23.21 12.04
N ASP A 525 17.50 22.21 11.59
CA ASP A 525 18.41 22.29 10.43
C ASP A 525 17.66 22.66 9.11
N THR A 526 16.32 22.68 9.13
CA THR A 526 15.47 23.01 7.97
C THR A 526 15.20 24.50 7.76
N GLU A 527 15.44 25.38 8.75
CA GLU A 527 15.11 26.81 8.66
C GLU A 527 16.33 27.73 8.74
N GLY A 528 17.32 27.53 7.86
CA GLY A 528 18.16 28.62 7.31
C GLY A 528 18.93 29.55 8.26
N VAL A 529 19.05 29.23 9.55
CA VAL A 529 19.91 29.95 10.50
C VAL A 529 21.12 29.07 10.76
N TYR A 530 22.20 29.39 10.03
CA TYR A 530 23.54 28.81 10.08
C TYR A 530 23.62 27.32 10.49
N PRO A 531 23.38 26.39 9.55
CA PRO A 531 24.06 25.11 9.68
C PRO A 531 25.56 25.42 9.67
N TYR A 532 26.30 24.87 10.62
CA TYR A 532 27.71 24.62 10.38
C TYR A 532 27.77 23.59 9.24
N ILE A 533 27.63 24.06 8.00
CA ILE A 533 27.77 23.25 6.79
C ILE A 533 29.26 22.91 6.73
N CYS A 534 29.63 21.78 7.30
CA CYS A 534 30.89 21.13 6.95
C CYS A 534 30.82 20.91 5.43
N GLY A 535 31.72 21.55 4.70
CA GLY A 535 31.50 21.92 3.30
C GLY A 535 31.27 20.76 2.34
N GLY A 536 30.14 20.81 1.63
CA GLY A 536 30.08 20.63 0.17
C GLY A 536 30.47 19.26 -0.40
N ASP A 537 29.75 18.20 -0.04
CA ASP A 537 29.24 17.16 -0.97
C ASP A 537 28.64 16.02 -0.13
N PRO A 538 27.53 15.39 -0.56
CA PRO A 538 26.86 14.29 0.17
C PRO A 538 27.68 12.99 0.30
N GLY A 539 29.00 13.02 0.09
CA GLY A 539 29.90 11.87 0.19
C GLY A 539 31.18 12.05 1.02
N THR A 540 31.53 13.26 1.51
CA THR A 540 32.87 13.52 2.08
C THR A 540 32.93 14.43 3.32
N THR A 541 31.80 14.80 3.92
CA THR A 541 31.77 15.84 4.95
C THR A 541 32.06 15.30 6.35
N PHE A 542 33.34 15.06 6.61
CA PHE A 542 33.88 15.15 7.96
C PHE A 542 33.91 16.62 8.38
N CYS A 543 33.32 16.95 9.51
CA CYS A 543 33.53 18.26 10.14
C CYS A 543 34.96 18.32 10.66
N THR A 544 35.84 19.05 9.98
CA THR A 544 37.24 19.19 10.38
C THR A 544 37.41 19.90 11.72
N ASP A 545 36.41 20.68 12.15
CA ASP A 545 36.56 21.61 13.29
C ASP A 545 35.70 21.23 14.51
N GLY A 546 34.94 20.13 14.44
CA GLY A 546 34.00 19.72 15.50
C GLY A 546 32.77 20.63 15.57
N PHE A 547 31.70 20.17 16.22
CA PHE A 547 30.54 21.01 16.52
C PHE A 547 30.71 21.54 17.94
N PHE A 548 30.56 22.85 18.13
CA PHE A 548 30.58 23.49 19.44
C PHE A 548 29.44 24.50 19.51
N ASP A 549 28.55 24.32 20.47
CA ASP A 549 27.47 25.28 20.75
C ASP A 549 27.51 25.71 22.21
N TYR A 550 27.29 27.00 22.41
CA TYR A 550 27.29 27.66 23.71
C TYR A 550 25.95 28.37 23.86
N THR A 551 25.18 27.93 24.84
CA THR A 551 23.95 28.64 25.22
C THR A 551 24.00 29.04 26.68
N ASN A 552 23.59 30.27 26.94
CA ASN A 552 23.50 30.85 28.27
C ASN A 552 22.04 30.88 28.67
N ARG A 553 21.72 30.35 29.85
CA ARG A 553 20.37 30.36 30.40
C ARG A 553 20.35 30.97 31.79
N SER A 554 19.53 32.01 31.95
CA SER A 554 19.08 32.49 33.26
C SER A 554 17.85 31.70 33.68
N PHE A 555 17.83 31.27 34.94
CA PHE A 555 16.65 30.65 35.56
C PHE A 555 15.89 31.70 36.37
N ASP A 556 14.56 31.72 36.24
CA ASP A 556 13.71 32.69 36.92
C ASP A 556 13.58 32.41 38.43
N GLN A 557 13.87 31.17 38.86
CA GLN A 557 13.76 30.71 40.24
C GLN A 557 14.92 29.78 40.60
N PRO A 558 15.28 29.64 41.88
CA PRO A 558 16.17 28.58 42.33
C PRO A 558 15.47 27.22 42.28
N GLY A 559 16.24 26.15 42.02
CA GLY A 559 15.71 24.80 41.88
C GLY A 559 16.73 23.81 41.34
N ASP A 560 16.30 22.55 41.29
CA ASP A 560 17.03 21.47 40.65
C ASP A 560 16.38 21.18 39.30
N TYR A 561 17.09 21.47 38.20
CA TYR A 561 16.58 21.35 36.83
C TYR A 561 17.19 20.13 36.14
N VAL A 562 16.36 19.29 35.50
CA VAL A 562 16.81 18.13 34.72
C VAL A 562 16.99 18.54 33.25
N VAL A 563 18.17 19.06 32.92
CA VAL A 563 18.43 19.56 31.57
C VAL A 563 18.72 18.40 30.62
N LYS A 564 18.02 18.35 29.49
CA LYS A 564 18.12 17.29 28.49
C LYS A 564 18.65 17.82 27.18
N PHE A 565 19.69 17.18 26.66
CA PHE A 565 20.15 17.35 25.29
C PHE A 565 19.70 16.15 24.45
N GLY A 566 19.10 16.40 23.29
CA GLY A 566 18.69 15.34 22.37
C GLY A 566 19.07 15.60 20.92
N CYS A 567 19.32 14.50 20.21
CA CYS A 567 19.51 14.45 18.75
C CYS A 567 18.49 13.48 18.19
N LYS A 568 17.79 13.88 17.13
CA LYS A 568 16.90 13.00 16.39
C LYS A 568 17.03 13.21 14.90
N ASN A 569 16.98 12.12 14.13
CA ASN A 569 16.72 12.13 12.70
C ASN A 569 15.68 11.06 12.37
N ASP A 570 15.41 10.82 11.08
CA ASP A 570 14.37 9.86 10.68
C ASP A 570 14.73 8.42 11.06
N ALA A 571 16.04 8.12 11.13
CA ALA A 571 16.56 6.79 11.37
C ALA A 571 16.86 6.47 12.85
N SER A 572 17.08 7.48 13.69
CA SER A 572 17.60 7.30 15.04
C SER A 572 17.36 8.50 15.96
N ASN A 573 17.37 8.26 17.27
CA ASN A 573 17.36 9.32 18.27
C ASN A 573 18.19 8.92 19.51
N PHE A 574 18.64 9.92 20.26
CA PHE A 574 19.11 9.75 21.64
C PHE A 574 18.74 10.98 22.48
N GLU A 575 18.72 10.78 23.80
CA GLU A 575 18.55 11.82 24.81
C GLU A 575 19.58 11.61 25.92
N TRP A 576 20.28 12.69 26.31
CA TRP A 576 21.19 12.75 27.45
C TRP A 576 20.67 13.79 28.44
N GLN A 577 20.48 13.39 29.69
CA GLN A 577 20.10 14.29 30.79
C GLN A 577 21.24 14.55 31.77
N THR A 578 21.29 15.75 32.34
CA THR A 578 22.18 16.17 33.43
C THR A 578 21.43 17.03 34.45
N MET A 579 21.90 17.05 35.70
CA MET A 579 21.31 17.86 36.77
C MET A 579 21.96 19.25 36.84
N CYS A 580 21.15 20.29 36.69
CA CYS A 580 21.57 21.68 36.83
C CYS A 580 20.97 22.27 38.12
N ASN A 581 21.80 22.41 39.16
CA ASN A 581 21.35 22.97 40.45
C ASN A 581 21.54 24.51 40.47
N VAL A 582 20.47 25.24 40.76
CA VAL A 582 20.48 26.70 40.91
C VAL A 582 20.07 27.03 42.34
N TYR A 583 21.02 27.52 43.15
CA TYR A 583 20.78 27.82 44.56
C TYR A 583 20.42 29.28 44.75
N GLY A 584 19.36 29.57 45.52
CA GLY A 584 19.06 30.94 45.90
C GLY A 584 20.07 31.47 46.92
N GLU A 585 20.54 32.69 46.72
CA GLU A 585 21.34 33.43 47.69
C GLU A 585 20.54 33.64 48.98
N ILE A 586 21.12 33.23 50.10
CA ILE A 586 20.51 33.32 51.42
C ILE A 586 20.63 34.76 51.91
N LYS A 587 19.48 35.42 52.04
CA LYS A 587 19.34 36.80 52.53
C LYS A 587 18.27 36.88 53.61
N ASN A 588 18.40 37.91 54.45
CA ASN A 588 17.46 38.19 55.54
C ASN A 588 17.22 36.96 56.42
N LEU A 589 18.32 36.26 56.76
CA LEU A 589 18.25 35.21 57.77
C LEU A 589 17.74 35.85 59.06
N SER A 590 16.68 35.29 59.60
CA SER A 590 16.11 35.68 60.88
C SER A 590 16.05 34.46 61.77
N SER A 591 16.03 34.69 63.08
CA SER A 591 15.91 33.60 64.02
C SER A 591 15.24 34.07 65.30
N SER A 592 14.59 33.13 65.98
CA SER A 592 14.05 33.36 67.32
C SER A 592 14.57 32.31 68.28
N ILE A 593 14.92 32.74 69.49
CA ILE A 593 15.42 31.88 70.56
C ILE A 593 14.29 31.54 71.53
N GLN A 594 14.09 30.25 71.75
CA GLN A 594 13.06 29.72 72.62
C GLN A 594 13.55 28.45 73.31
N TYR A 595 12.85 27.97 74.31
CA TYR A 595 13.14 26.69 74.95
C TYR A 595 11.84 25.97 75.32
N LEU A 596 11.93 24.66 75.55
CA LEU A 596 10.78 23.85 75.94
C LEU A 596 10.69 23.80 77.48
N PRO A 597 9.63 24.38 78.09
CA PRO A 597 9.49 24.44 79.54
C PRO A 597 9.16 23.08 80.14
N PHE A 598 9.46 22.92 81.44
CA PHE A 598 9.11 21.69 82.15
C PHE A 598 7.64 21.64 82.56
N PHE A 599 6.98 22.78 82.78
CA PHE A 599 5.59 22.85 83.23
C PHE A 599 4.68 23.54 82.20
N PRO A 600 3.51 22.95 81.86
CA PRO A 600 3.04 21.64 82.35
C PRO A 600 3.99 20.49 81.93
N ILE A 601 4.07 19.44 82.74
CA ILE A 601 4.97 18.28 82.50
C ILE A 601 4.68 17.75 81.09
N GLY A 602 5.64 17.92 80.17
CA GLY A 602 5.46 17.60 78.76
C GLY A 602 4.85 18.73 77.91
N GLY A 603 5.02 19.99 78.32
CA GLY A 603 4.62 21.16 77.53
C GLY A 603 5.16 21.03 76.11
N THR A 604 4.26 21.00 75.13
CA THR A 604 4.60 20.83 73.71
C THR A 604 4.93 22.15 73.02
N GLN A 605 4.84 23.26 73.74
CA GLN A 605 4.98 24.60 73.21
C GLN A 605 6.28 25.23 73.68
N TYR A 606 7.06 25.71 72.72
CA TYR A 606 8.25 26.51 72.98
C TYR A 606 7.85 27.87 73.53
N ILE A 607 8.59 28.36 74.51
CA ILE A 607 8.43 29.69 75.10
C ILE A 607 9.73 30.49 74.99
N LYS A 608 9.61 31.81 74.95
CA LYS A 608 10.78 32.72 75.01
C LYS A 608 11.45 32.65 76.38
N GLY A 609 12.66 33.20 76.49
CA GLY A 609 13.40 33.27 77.75
C GLY A 609 12.63 34.04 78.83
N HIS A 610 13.11 33.90 80.07
CA HIS A 610 12.66 34.65 81.23
C HIS A 610 13.30 36.04 81.29
N GLY A 611 12.87 36.84 82.27
CA GLY A 611 13.36 38.19 82.50
C GLY A 611 12.60 39.28 81.73
N PRO A 612 12.88 40.57 82.02
CA PRO A 612 12.14 41.71 81.45
C PRO A 612 12.23 41.82 79.93
N ILE A 613 13.32 41.30 79.34
CA ILE A 613 13.58 41.31 77.90
C ILE A 613 13.60 39.90 77.28
N GLN A 614 13.19 38.87 78.04
CA GLN A 614 13.03 37.48 77.60
C GLN A 614 14.30 36.80 77.08
N ASP A 615 15.45 37.11 77.71
CA ASP A 615 16.80 36.69 77.33
C ASP A 615 17.45 35.74 78.35
N GLN A 616 16.72 35.26 79.37
CA GLN A 616 17.26 34.34 80.37
C GLN A 616 16.75 32.92 80.15
N PHE A 617 17.66 31.95 79.97
CA PHE A 617 17.32 30.56 79.66
C PHE A 617 17.89 29.60 80.72
N PRO A 618 17.14 28.57 81.17
CA PRO A 618 17.62 27.62 82.15
C PRO A 618 18.68 26.68 81.57
N ILE A 619 19.80 26.50 82.27
CA ILE A 619 20.94 25.66 81.85
C ILE A 619 20.55 24.18 81.62
N GLU A 620 19.56 23.67 82.34
CA GLU A 620 19.15 22.26 82.23
C GLU A 620 18.35 21.98 80.94
N ARG A 621 18.11 22.99 80.11
CA ARG A 621 17.31 22.90 78.88
C ARG A 621 18.13 23.23 77.64
N ASN A 622 17.72 22.63 76.53
CA ASN A 622 18.22 23.02 75.22
C ASN A 622 17.61 24.37 74.85
N VAL A 623 18.46 25.32 74.50
CA VAL A 623 18.03 26.55 73.82
C VAL A 623 17.87 26.21 72.35
N SER A 624 16.68 26.45 71.84
CA SER A 624 16.27 26.15 70.47
C SER A 624 16.22 27.43 69.66
N PHE A 625 16.96 27.47 68.56
CA PHE A 625 16.96 28.55 67.58
C PHE A 625 16.06 28.13 66.43
N PHE A 626 14.98 28.88 66.23
CA PHE A 626 14.06 28.69 65.11
C PHE A 626 14.44 29.66 64.01
N MET A 627 15.00 29.13 62.93
CA MET A 627 15.48 29.86 61.78
C MET A 627 14.35 30.07 60.78
N ASP A 628 14.31 31.26 60.21
CA ASP A 628 13.46 31.58 59.08
C ASP A 628 14.26 32.45 58.10
N GLN A 629 14.00 32.30 56.81
CA GLN A 629 14.66 33.09 55.78
C GLN A 629 13.62 33.57 54.78
N GLU A 630 13.73 34.84 54.42
CA GLU A 630 12.86 35.41 53.40
C GLU A 630 13.26 34.94 51.99
N GLN A 631 14.57 34.76 51.76
CA GLN A 631 15.12 34.40 50.45
C GLN A 631 16.27 33.40 50.57
N GLY A 632 16.39 32.54 49.55
CA GLY A 632 17.52 31.65 49.35
C GLY A 632 17.24 30.17 49.60
N THR A 633 18.12 29.32 49.08
CA THR A 633 18.10 27.88 49.32
C THR A 633 19.05 27.56 50.46
N VAL A 634 18.54 27.05 51.58
CA VAL A 634 19.37 26.67 52.74
C VAL A 634 19.53 25.15 52.76
N PHE A 635 20.79 24.70 52.86
CA PHE A 635 21.11 23.29 53.06
C PHE A 635 21.32 22.97 54.54
N GLU A 636 21.88 23.93 55.28
CA GLU A 636 22.25 23.74 56.68
C GLU A 636 22.36 25.07 57.43
N TYR A 637 21.92 25.06 58.69
CA TYR A 637 22.15 26.12 59.66
C TYR A 637 23.23 25.68 60.65
N PHE A 638 24.05 26.61 61.11
CA PHE A 638 25.05 26.33 62.14
C PHE A 638 25.28 27.54 63.04
N ALA A 639 25.64 27.27 64.28
CA ALA A 639 25.92 28.30 65.28
C ALA A 639 27.38 28.25 65.73
N GLU A 640 27.96 29.44 65.89
CA GLU A 640 29.31 29.64 66.39
C GLU A 640 29.33 30.72 67.47
N LEU A 641 30.30 30.64 68.37
CA LEU A 641 30.65 31.75 69.26
C LEU A 641 31.43 32.84 68.49
N PRO A 642 31.50 34.10 68.97
CA PRO A 642 32.26 35.20 68.35
C PRO A 642 33.73 34.89 68.05
N ASN A 643 34.31 33.94 68.79
CA ASN A 643 35.69 33.47 68.58
C ASN A 643 35.81 32.39 67.49
N GLY A 644 34.72 32.04 66.80
CA GLY A 644 34.66 31.00 65.77
C GLY A 644 34.47 29.57 66.29
N THR A 645 34.23 29.37 67.59
CA THR A 645 34.00 28.03 68.15
C THR A 645 32.64 27.51 67.67
N PHE A 646 32.66 26.39 66.94
CA PHE A 646 31.45 25.71 66.50
C PHE A 646 30.67 25.11 67.68
N LEU A 647 29.35 25.33 67.70
CA LEU A 647 28.46 24.83 68.74
C LEU A 647 27.58 23.68 68.24
N ALA A 648 26.85 23.91 67.15
CA ALA A 648 25.92 22.94 66.59
C ALA A 648 25.59 23.27 65.13
N ASN A 649 25.09 22.27 64.39
CA ASN A 649 24.51 22.39 63.07
C ASN A 649 23.17 21.64 62.96
N SER A 650 22.35 22.02 61.99
CA SER A 650 21.08 21.37 61.67
C SER A 650 20.72 21.56 60.21
N SER A 651 20.17 20.53 59.57
CA SER A 651 19.56 20.62 58.24
C SER A 651 18.08 21.00 58.29
N THR A 652 17.52 21.17 59.49
CA THR A 652 16.15 21.64 59.70
C THR A 652 16.16 23.10 60.15
N THR A 653 15.01 23.76 60.09
CA THR A 653 14.84 25.14 60.59
C THR A 653 14.99 25.28 62.10
N GLN A 654 15.30 24.19 62.83
CA GLN A 654 15.51 24.21 64.27
C GLN A 654 16.94 23.76 64.61
N LEU A 655 17.65 24.58 65.39
CA LEU A 655 18.96 24.27 65.93
C LEU A 655 18.90 24.22 67.46
N ASN A 656 19.33 23.11 68.06
CA ASN A 656 19.24 22.90 69.51
C ASN A 656 20.63 22.90 70.14
N ILE A 657 20.88 23.79 71.09
CA ILE A 657 22.16 23.92 71.77
C ILE A 657 21.96 23.68 73.27
N LYS A 658 22.80 22.82 73.86
CA LYS A 658 22.83 22.57 75.29
C LYS A 658 24.11 23.17 75.89
N PHE A 659 23.95 24.11 76.81
CA PHE A 659 25.06 24.75 77.51
C PHE A 659 25.47 23.93 78.75
N GLN A 660 26.76 23.96 79.07
CA GLN A 660 27.32 23.20 80.20
C GLN A 660 27.53 24.05 81.45
N GLU A 661 27.69 25.37 81.28
CA GLU A 661 27.96 26.31 82.37
C GLU A 661 27.02 27.53 82.25
N PRO A 662 26.57 28.11 83.39
CA PRO A 662 25.80 29.35 83.36
C PRO A 662 26.69 30.52 82.93
N GLY A 663 26.10 31.51 82.26
CA GLY A 663 26.82 32.69 81.82
C GLY A 663 26.11 33.45 80.69
N VAL A 664 26.69 34.58 80.31
CA VAL A 664 26.22 35.37 79.17
C VAL A 664 26.87 34.84 77.89
N TYR A 665 26.06 34.36 76.96
CA TYR A 665 26.51 33.83 75.69
C TYR A 665 26.12 34.79 74.56
N THR A 666 27.07 35.09 73.70
CA THR A 666 26.80 35.67 72.38
C THR A 666 26.96 34.57 71.35
N ILE A 667 25.95 34.34 70.52
CA ILE A 667 25.92 33.28 69.51
C ILE A 667 25.58 33.89 68.16
N MET A 668 26.35 33.50 67.15
CA MET A 668 26.14 33.87 65.76
C MET A 668 25.58 32.66 65.04
N VAL A 669 24.36 32.80 64.52
CA VAL A 669 23.73 31.75 63.71
C VAL A 669 23.84 32.10 62.24
N TYR A 670 24.34 31.15 61.46
CA TYR A 670 24.52 31.25 60.02
C TYR A 670 23.68 30.21 59.31
N ALA A 671 23.39 30.47 58.04
CA ALA A 671 22.90 29.49 57.09
C ALA A 671 23.93 29.32 55.97
N ARG A 672 23.96 28.14 55.35
CA ARG A 672 24.82 27.85 54.19
C ARG A 672 24.14 26.97 53.16
N ASN A 673 24.64 27.08 51.93
CA ASN A 673 24.36 26.18 50.83
C ASN A 673 25.69 25.81 50.13
N PRO A 674 25.69 24.91 49.11
CA PRO A 674 26.93 24.43 48.50
C PRO A 674 27.84 25.54 47.91
N LEU A 675 27.28 26.69 47.54
CA LEU A 675 28.02 27.82 46.95
C LEU A 675 28.25 28.95 47.94
N GLN A 676 27.25 29.26 48.78
CA GLN A 676 27.32 30.27 49.83
C GLN A 676 27.70 29.59 51.15
N ARG A 677 29.00 29.64 51.47
CA ARG A 677 29.55 28.99 52.67
C ARG A 677 29.04 29.58 53.98
N ARG A 678 28.69 30.87 54.01
CA ARG A 678 28.12 31.58 55.17
C ARG A 678 27.16 32.68 54.69
N SER A 679 25.97 32.76 55.29
CA SER A 679 25.10 33.93 55.21
C SER A 679 25.61 35.07 56.11
N GLU A 680 24.94 36.21 56.08
CA GLU A 680 25.08 37.17 57.18
C GLU A 680 24.59 36.51 58.50
N PRO A 681 25.32 36.70 59.62
CA PRO A 681 24.95 36.09 60.88
C PRO A 681 23.76 36.80 61.53
N VAL A 682 22.93 36.02 62.21
CA VAL A 682 22.00 36.53 63.22
C VAL A 682 22.67 36.41 64.59
N ASN A 683 22.89 37.54 65.25
CA ASN A 683 23.55 37.58 66.54
C ASN A 683 22.54 37.58 67.68
N PHE A 684 22.71 36.67 68.63
CA PHE A 684 21.95 36.62 69.88
C PHE A 684 22.89 36.83 71.04
N THR A 685 22.50 37.69 71.98
CA THR A 685 23.13 37.75 73.31
C THR A 685 22.05 37.44 74.33
N PHE A 686 22.28 36.42 75.14
CA PHE A 686 21.34 35.96 76.16
C PHE A 686 22.11 35.36 77.33
N GLU A 687 21.44 35.21 78.46
CA GLU A 687 22.01 34.66 79.68
C GLU A 687 21.47 33.25 79.91
N VAL A 688 22.37 32.30 80.15
CA VAL A 688 22.02 30.97 80.64
C VAL A 688 22.19 30.98 82.14
N VAL A 689 21.12 30.70 82.87
CA VAL A 689 21.09 30.74 84.34
C VAL A 689 20.89 29.35 84.92
N GLU A 690 21.50 29.09 86.07
CA GLU A 690 21.17 27.90 86.86
C GLU A 690 19.75 28.02 87.40
N SER A 691 19.00 26.92 87.37
CA SER A 691 17.70 26.89 88.03
C SER A 691 17.90 27.05 89.54
N VAL A 692 17.07 27.87 90.18
CA VAL A 692 17.04 27.95 91.65
C VAL A 692 16.44 26.65 92.18
N VAL A 693 17.31 25.75 92.65
CA VAL A 693 16.93 24.57 93.41
C VAL A 693 16.65 25.03 94.84
N ASP A 694 15.54 24.57 95.43
CA ASP A 694 15.10 24.90 96.80
C ASP A 694 14.43 26.28 97.00
N VAL A 695 13.50 26.67 96.12
CA VAL A 695 12.52 27.71 96.49
C VAL A 695 11.55 27.13 97.52
N HIS A 696 11.85 27.33 98.80
CA HIS A 696 10.90 27.06 99.88
C HIS A 696 9.86 28.19 99.91
N ILE A 697 8.68 27.93 99.37
CA ILE A 697 7.53 28.83 99.52
C ILE A 697 6.94 28.55 100.91
N ASP A 698 7.46 29.26 101.92
CA ASP A 698 6.88 29.26 103.26
C ASP A 698 5.56 30.04 103.24
N ASP A 699 4.47 29.35 102.95
CA ASP A 699 3.12 29.90 103.11
C ASP A 699 2.66 29.76 104.58
N TYR A 700 3.47 30.29 105.49
CA TYR A 700 3.09 30.43 106.90
C TYR A 700 2.19 31.64 107.05
N TYR A 701 0.90 31.54 106.72
CA TYR A 701 -0.21 32.18 107.44
C TYR A 701 -1.57 31.71 106.90
N LEU A 702 -2.23 30.81 107.65
CA LEU A 702 -3.68 30.60 107.62
C LEU A 702 -4.39 31.94 107.89
N VAL A 703 -5.05 32.54 106.89
CA VAL A 703 -6.18 33.45 107.13
C VAL A 703 -7.23 33.29 106.03
N SER A 704 -8.42 32.89 106.49
CA SER A 704 -9.70 33.07 105.81
C SER A 704 -9.99 34.54 105.52
N GLU A 705 -10.51 34.79 104.32
CA GLU A 705 -11.20 36.00 103.85
C GLU A 705 -10.43 36.98 102.94
N ALA A 706 -11.22 37.50 102.00
CA ALA A 706 -10.85 37.95 100.68
C ALA A 706 -10.34 39.41 100.63
N LEU A 707 -9.59 39.68 99.54
CA LEU A 707 -9.35 40.99 98.91
C LEU A 707 -8.31 41.93 99.54
N ALA A 708 -7.03 41.68 99.24
CA ALA A 708 -6.06 42.71 98.87
C ALA A 708 -4.88 42.07 98.09
N PRO A 709 -4.32 42.71 97.04
CA PRO A 709 -3.08 42.23 96.43
C PRO A 709 -1.95 42.41 97.45
N LYS A 710 -1.46 41.31 98.05
CA LYS A 710 -0.31 41.34 98.93
C LYS A 710 0.94 40.92 98.17
N ALA A 711 1.99 41.72 98.31
CA ALA A 711 3.32 41.44 97.81
C ALA A 711 3.86 40.17 98.47
N CYS A 712 4.15 39.14 97.66
CA CYS A 712 4.98 38.03 98.10
C CYS A 712 6.41 38.55 98.24
N THR A 713 6.98 38.42 99.44
CA THR A 713 8.40 38.73 99.64
C THR A 713 9.16 37.44 99.35
N ILE A 714 9.77 37.37 98.17
CA ILE A 714 10.69 36.28 97.83
C ILE A 714 12.05 36.64 98.45
N SER A 715 12.45 35.92 99.48
CA SER A 715 13.78 36.04 100.08
C SER A 715 14.71 35.01 99.44
N TRP A 716 15.74 35.49 98.76
CA TRP A 716 16.85 34.72 98.19
C TRP A 716 17.85 34.38 99.31
N LYS A 717 18.43 33.17 99.30
CA LYS A 717 19.48 32.78 100.24
C LYS A 717 20.78 32.50 99.51
#